data_AF-A0A0G4J8Q1-F1
#
_entry.id   AF-A0A0G4J8Q1-F1
#
_cell.length_a   1.000
_cell.length_b   1.000
_cell.length_c   1.000
_cell.angle_alpha   90.00
_cell.angle_beta   90.00
_cell.angle_gamma   90.00
#
_symmetry.space_group_name_H-M   'P 1'
#
loop_
_entity.id
_entity.type
_entity.pdbx_description
1 polymer ?
#
loop_
_entity_poly.entity_id
_entity_poly.type
_entity_poly.pdbx_seq_one_letter_code
_entity_poly.pdbx_strand_id
1 'polypeptide(L)'
;MGDLASFFEDDCLTSSDEKQPGGDSDLNESVWHHKKLNTSNITFSTTSVDEELMAVAKEEVAAVTAKVRRAIGKEHPDLSDCVNYFLNGIINELFDALGEGVPTSETITGEEFTHFVRVLACLSVYKTTPSVFFDPDRAHLYPAAANFSQDRFRVIMSAFKTKRGCDSSTVTTWDRPFSTDILIRRTEVAFTRTSCAVAFVQPKSILSVDDDQYRLTSALSEELLGMTRVSNEKKAFGIVSTNAVSLTSGILLGVRLLGKGEGYGDVDMVLDICLDRGYLQPNLIKYLMSCGFEILGTHKRMKTFPFLFRQGASQGLIGNQLVVAEAGAKSLYVAKCKYGERALYAVAFRSGRGRVATMVTSNANFTSWVCKTQDGRKWNQSLPGSQLIQDAIDDHVIPLTDAQSGHDWHIVRTGCSKFTSTLAAAAVRAFARSLTDDDTQLLQSLGIRSADDVDESPVVEFTRDELNGKTVLELKELAASLNLTRVSSASKPTLVERIYECMSSVKLVTKLLQLWFMKPARTPAIKMGSANEVNIAMALASWMNIYGSGWSVANGEIVHRGLLQNREVPVLATSIDGAAVLEKTIDDIVVSSLVCVIEFKSATENSTEREAPRSRLQRVRDIVGDSNRRMFEFDARSPLFKATVWTAEYRGQLLHHCATTKCNSALFVNASGQTVVYAALVSFSPESLQQYQAMIARLDAGSPC
;
A
#
# COMPACT_ATOMS: atom_id res chain seq x y z
N MET A 1 0.81 -15.05 24.63
CA MET A 1 1.97 -14.13 24.67
C MET A 1 1.41 -12.76 24.99
N GLY A 2 1.67 -12.29 26.21
CA GLY A 2 1.09 -11.06 26.77
C GLY A 2 1.91 -9.81 26.45
N ASP A 3 1.19 -8.68 26.45
CA ASP A 3 1.59 -7.28 26.60
C ASP A 3 2.86 -6.78 25.90
N LEU A 4 2.65 -6.31 24.65
CA LEU A 4 3.46 -5.28 23.99
C LEU A 4 2.62 -4.03 23.62
N ALA A 5 1.35 -3.96 24.07
CA ALA A 5 0.42 -2.89 23.72
C ALA A 5 0.55 -1.64 24.61
N SER A 6 1.14 -1.75 25.80
CA SER A 6 1.19 -0.64 26.78
C SER A 6 2.35 0.35 26.60
N PHE A 7 3.21 0.19 25.58
CA PHE A 7 4.36 1.07 25.37
C PHE A 7 4.11 2.20 24.35
N PHE A 8 2.92 2.26 23.72
CA PHE A 8 2.63 3.21 22.64
C PHE A 8 1.61 4.31 22.99
N GLU A 9 1.04 4.32 24.19
CA GLU A 9 -0.03 5.28 24.55
C GLU A 9 0.48 6.67 24.96
N ASP A 10 1.66 6.81 25.57
CA ASP A 10 2.01 8.07 26.25
C ASP A 10 2.93 9.04 25.47
N ASP A 11 3.79 8.58 24.56
CA ASP A 11 4.79 9.47 23.92
C ASP A 11 4.30 10.20 22.64
N CYS A 12 3.06 9.94 22.19
CA CYS A 12 2.56 10.52 20.94
C CYS A 12 1.71 11.80 21.08
N LEU A 13 1.30 12.17 22.30
CA LEU A 13 0.34 13.26 22.57
C LEU A 13 0.56 13.98 23.92
N THR A 14 1.77 14.46 24.23
CA THR A 14 1.90 15.50 25.27
C THR A 14 1.62 16.87 24.66
N SER A 15 0.42 17.41 24.89
CA SER A 15 0.20 18.85 24.76
C SER A 15 0.91 19.55 25.90
N SER A 16 1.82 20.46 25.58
CA SER A 16 2.20 21.52 26.53
C SER A 16 0.95 22.34 26.83
N ASP A 17 0.43 22.19 28.05
CA ASP A 17 -0.64 23.02 28.60
C ASP A 17 -0.17 24.48 28.69
N GLU A 18 -0.34 25.24 27.61
CA GLU A 18 -0.43 26.69 27.70
C GLU A 18 -1.90 27.08 27.87
N LYS A 19 -2.24 27.45 29.11
CA LYS A 19 -3.52 28.09 29.47
C LYS A 19 -3.80 29.27 28.53
N GLN A 20 -4.88 29.19 27.76
CA GLN A 20 -5.55 30.38 27.23
C GLN A 20 -6.82 30.68 28.04
N PRO A 21 -7.15 31.96 28.27
CA PRO A 21 -8.18 32.38 29.20
C PRO A 21 -9.58 32.15 28.64
N GLY A 22 -10.51 31.84 29.55
CA GLY A 22 -11.86 31.38 29.26
C GLY A 22 -12.70 32.34 28.42
N GLY A 23 -13.41 31.74 27.47
CA GLY A 23 -14.60 32.28 26.84
C GLY A 23 -15.50 31.10 26.50
N ASP A 24 -16.65 31.02 27.17
CA ASP A 24 -17.72 30.06 26.88
C ASP A 24 -18.11 30.14 25.40
N SER A 25 -17.70 29.15 24.62
CA SER A 25 -18.27 28.84 23.32
C SER A 25 -18.33 27.32 23.17
N ASP A 26 -19.46 26.85 22.68
CA ASP A 26 -19.96 25.48 22.78
C ASP A 26 -18.94 24.36 22.47
N LEU A 27 -18.84 23.42 23.39
CA LEU A 27 -18.00 22.21 23.40
C LEU A 27 -18.33 21.15 22.32
N ASN A 28 -18.87 21.49 21.15
CA ASN A 28 -19.47 20.47 20.27
C ASN A 28 -19.22 20.56 18.75
N GLU A 29 -18.24 21.34 18.27
CA GLU A 29 -17.75 21.17 16.89
C GLU A 29 -16.46 20.35 16.88
N SER A 30 -16.54 19.15 16.30
CA SER A 30 -15.45 18.19 16.19
C SER A 30 -14.40 18.70 15.18
N VAL A 31 -13.44 19.50 15.66
CA VAL A 31 -12.37 20.11 14.85
C VAL A 31 -11.30 19.06 14.51
N TRP A 32 -10.85 19.06 13.26
CA TRP A 32 -9.75 18.21 12.82
C TRP A 32 -8.39 18.76 13.26
N HIS A 33 -7.58 17.93 13.90
CA HIS A 33 -6.20 18.25 14.25
C HIS A 33 -5.23 17.58 13.27
N HIS A 34 -4.51 18.38 12.47
CA HIS A 34 -3.60 17.89 11.44
C HIS A 34 -2.24 17.51 12.03
N LYS A 35 -1.72 16.35 11.64
CA LYS A 35 -0.34 15.92 11.89
C LYS A 35 0.25 15.37 10.60
N LYS A 36 1.39 15.90 10.20
CA LYS A 36 2.21 15.25 9.17
C LYS A 36 2.98 14.15 9.87
N LEU A 37 2.74 12.90 9.51
CA LEU A 37 3.50 11.80 10.08
C LEU A 37 4.86 11.70 9.39
N ASN A 38 5.89 11.47 10.20
CA ASN A 38 7.16 11.02 9.68
C ASN A 38 6.99 9.56 9.24
N THR A 39 7.45 9.23 8.03
CA THR A 39 7.19 7.93 7.42
C THR A 39 7.92 6.79 8.13
N SER A 40 8.86 7.12 9.02
CA SER A 40 9.57 6.19 9.91
C SER A 40 8.65 5.40 10.84
N ASN A 41 7.42 5.89 11.05
CA ASN A 41 6.43 5.30 11.95
C ASN A 41 5.42 4.40 11.22
N ILE A 42 5.70 4.03 9.96
CA ILE A 42 4.87 3.14 9.14
C ILE A 42 5.49 1.75 9.20
N THR A 43 4.73 0.78 9.70
CA THR A 43 5.12 -0.63 9.72
C THR A 43 4.62 -1.31 8.44
N PHE A 44 5.50 -2.06 7.78
CA PHE A 44 5.16 -2.82 6.59
C PHE A 44 5.15 -4.31 6.92
N SER A 45 4.06 -4.97 6.54
CA SER A 45 3.94 -6.42 6.56
C SER A 45 4.10 -6.94 5.14
N THR A 46 4.95 -7.95 4.96
CA THR A 46 5.04 -8.75 3.72
C THR A 46 4.07 -9.92 3.73
N THR A 47 3.37 -10.16 4.86
CA THR A 47 2.31 -11.15 4.97
C THR A 47 1.25 -10.85 3.92
N SER A 48 0.81 -11.85 3.17
CA SER A 48 -0.21 -11.62 2.16
C SER A 48 -1.51 -11.14 2.83
N VAL A 49 -2.15 -10.11 2.27
CA VAL A 49 -3.51 -9.69 2.71
C VAL A 49 -4.45 -10.90 2.70
N ASP A 50 -4.26 -11.81 1.74
CA ASP A 50 -5.09 -13.01 1.63
C ASP A 50 -4.83 -13.97 2.80
N GLU A 51 -3.62 -14.03 3.36
CA GLU A 51 -3.30 -14.83 4.55
C GLU A 51 -3.91 -14.25 5.82
N GLU A 52 -3.83 -12.92 6.00
CA GLU A 52 -4.46 -12.23 7.12
C GLU A 52 -6.00 -12.39 7.08
N LEU A 53 -6.61 -12.15 5.91
CA LEU A 53 -8.05 -12.36 5.73
C LEU A 53 -8.45 -13.82 5.91
N MET A 54 -7.62 -14.77 5.48
CA MET A 54 -7.88 -16.20 5.69
C MET A 54 -7.84 -16.59 7.17
N ALA A 55 -6.95 -15.98 7.96
CA ALA A 55 -6.90 -16.22 9.40
C ALA A 55 -8.19 -15.75 10.08
N VAL A 56 -8.65 -14.53 9.76
CA VAL A 56 -9.93 -14.00 10.26
C VAL A 56 -11.11 -14.86 9.77
N ALA A 57 -11.11 -15.24 8.49
CA ALA A 57 -12.18 -16.06 7.90
C ALA A 57 -12.30 -17.44 8.57
N LYS A 58 -11.19 -18.10 8.88
CA LYS A 58 -11.22 -19.40 9.59
C LYS A 58 -11.94 -19.27 10.94
N GLU A 59 -11.65 -18.22 11.68
CA GLU A 59 -12.27 -17.98 12.97
C GLU A 59 -13.75 -17.61 12.88
N GLU A 60 -14.11 -16.75 11.93
CA GLU A 60 -15.50 -16.35 11.71
C GLU A 60 -16.34 -17.52 11.20
N VAL A 61 -15.86 -18.27 10.20
CA VAL A 61 -16.57 -19.43 9.64
C VAL A 61 -16.80 -20.49 10.71
N ALA A 62 -15.83 -20.75 11.59
CA ALA A 62 -16.03 -21.67 12.71
C ALA A 62 -17.15 -21.21 13.65
N ALA A 63 -17.20 -19.92 13.98
CA ALA A 63 -18.23 -19.34 14.83
C ALA A 63 -19.61 -19.31 14.15
N VAL A 64 -19.68 -18.93 12.87
CA VAL A 64 -20.90 -18.97 12.05
C VAL A 64 -21.42 -20.40 11.98
N THR A 65 -20.56 -21.38 11.72
CA THR A 65 -20.95 -22.80 11.66
C THR A 65 -21.55 -23.25 13.00
N ALA A 66 -20.95 -22.88 14.13
CA ALA A 66 -21.49 -23.18 15.45
C ALA A 66 -22.86 -22.52 15.71
N LYS A 67 -23.05 -21.27 15.25
CA LYS A 67 -24.33 -20.57 15.33
C LYS A 67 -25.40 -21.23 14.45
N VAL A 68 -25.06 -21.60 13.22
CA VAL A 68 -25.96 -22.31 12.29
C VAL A 68 -26.41 -23.64 12.91
N ARG A 69 -25.47 -24.44 13.43
CA ARG A 69 -25.79 -25.70 14.13
C ARG A 69 -26.76 -25.50 15.29
N ARG A 70 -26.53 -24.45 16.09
CA ARG A 70 -27.40 -24.09 17.22
C ARG A 70 -28.78 -23.61 16.75
N ALA A 71 -28.83 -22.77 15.72
CA ALA A 71 -30.06 -22.19 15.22
C ALA A 71 -30.96 -23.23 14.53
N ILE A 72 -30.35 -24.19 13.82
CA ILE A 72 -31.05 -25.31 13.18
C ILE A 72 -31.35 -26.44 14.19
N GLY A 73 -30.58 -26.55 15.27
CA GLY A 73 -30.71 -27.63 16.25
C GLY A 73 -30.15 -28.97 15.76
N LYS A 74 -29.20 -28.94 14.81
CA LYS A 74 -28.55 -30.13 14.24
C LYS A 74 -27.03 -29.99 14.31
N GLU A 75 -26.35 -31.07 14.67
CA GLU A 75 -24.88 -31.11 14.72
C GLU A 75 -24.25 -31.04 13.32
N HIS A 76 -24.89 -31.69 12.34
CA HIS A 76 -24.47 -31.72 10.94
C HIS A 76 -25.64 -31.31 10.03
N PRO A 77 -25.95 -30.00 9.93
CA PRO A 77 -26.98 -29.51 9.03
C PRO A 77 -26.56 -29.73 7.56
N ASP A 78 -27.49 -30.21 6.74
CA ASP A 78 -27.28 -30.33 5.31
C ASP A 78 -27.62 -29.02 4.56
N LEU A 79 -27.48 -29.01 3.23
CA LEU A 79 -27.81 -27.85 2.42
C LEU A 79 -29.29 -27.47 2.53
N SER A 80 -30.19 -28.45 2.60
CA SER A 80 -31.63 -28.21 2.71
C SER A 80 -31.96 -27.55 4.04
N ASP A 81 -31.33 -27.99 5.14
CA ASP A 81 -31.48 -27.39 6.46
C ASP A 81 -31.09 -25.92 6.45
N CYS A 82 -29.95 -25.60 5.82
CA CYS A 82 -29.49 -24.22 5.67
C CYS A 82 -30.44 -23.38 4.81
N VAL A 83 -30.87 -23.87 3.65
CA VAL A 83 -31.82 -23.16 2.78
C VAL A 83 -33.15 -22.92 3.50
N ASN A 84 -33.66 -23.94 4.19
CA ASN A 84 -34.92 -23.84 4.94
C ASN A 84 -34.80 -22.84 6.09
N TYR A 85 -33.67 -22.76 6.79
CA TYR A 85 -33.46 -21.77 7.84
C TYR A 85 -33.67 -20.33 7.32
N PHE A 86 -33.02 -19.97 6.21
CA PHE A 86 -33.17 -18.62 5.62
C PHE A 86 -34.55 -18.40 5.02
N LEU A 87 -35.11 -19.41 4.33
CA LEU A 87 -36.45 -19.30 3.75
C LEU A 87 -37.53 -19.13 4.82
N ASN A 88 -37.46 -19.91 5.90
CA ASN A 88 -38.37 -19.80 7.05
C ASN A 88 -38.31 -18.41 7.71
N GLY A 89 -37.15 -17.74 7.64
CA GLY A 89 -37.00 -16.37 8.10
C GLY A 89 -37.88 -15.36 7.40
N ILE A 90 -38.26 -15.61 6.14
CA ILE A 90 -39.07 -14.70 5.32
C ILE A 90 -40.42 -15.31 4.88
N ILE A 91 -40.66 -16.59 5.17
CA ILE A 91 -41.78 -17.33 4.58
C ILE A 91 -43.15 -16.75 4.93
N ASN A 92 -43.33 -16.24 6.16
CA ASN A 92 -44.57 -15.62 6.58
C ASN A 92 -44.89 -14.37 5.76
N GLU A 93 -43.88 -13.54 5.50
CA GLU A 93 -44.04 -12.34 4.67
C GLU A 93 -44.37 -12.70 3.21
N LEU A 94 -43.82 -13.79 2.69
CA LEU A 94 -44.14 -14.28 1.35
C LEU A 94 -45.57 -14.87 1.28
N PHE A 95 -46.04 -15.55 2.32
CA PHE A 95 -47.41 -16.06 2.38
C PHE A 95 -48.44 -14.96 2.57
N ASP A 96 -48.15 -13.93 3.37
CA ASP A 96 -48.99 -12.73 3.48
C ASP A 96 -49.18 -12.11 2.07
N ALA A 97 -48.09 -11.96 1.30
CA ALA A 97 -48.13 -11.44 -0.06
C ALA A 97 -48.94 -12.29 -1.03
N LEU A 98 -48.86 -13.61 -0.90
CA LEU A 98 -49.62 -14.54 -1.72
C LEU A 98 -51.11 -14.50 -1.37
N GLY A 99 -51.46 -14.50 -0.10
CA GLY A 99 -52.84 -14.48 0.37
C GLY A 99 -53.63 -13.27 -0.16
N GLU A 100 -52.97 -12.13 -0.34
CA GLU A 100 -53.57 -10.92 -0.93
C GLU A 100 -53.78 -10.99 -2.45
N GLY A 101 -52.97 -11.80 -3.16
CA GLY A 101 -52.92 -11.83 -4.63
C GLY A 101 -53.60 -13.04 -5.27
N VAL A 102 -53.86 -14.10 -4.51
CA VAL A 102 -54.51 -15.32 -5.00
C VAL A 102 -56.01 -15.08 -5.20
N PRO A 103 -56.60 -15.51 -6.34
CA PRO A 103 -58.05 -15.43 -6.54
C PRO A 103 -58.81 -16.14 -5.40
N THR A 104 -59.94 -15.59 -4.97
CA THR A 104 -60.74 -16.10 -3.84
C THR A 104 -61.19 -17.57 -3.98
N SER A 105 -61.11 -18.12 -5.20
CA SER A 105 -61.43 -19.52 -5.53
C SER A 105 -60.23 -20.48 -5.45
N GLU A 106 -59.02 -20.00 -5.20
CA GLU A 106 -57.81 -20.81 -5.17
C GLU A 106 -57.12 -20.75 -3.80
N THR A 107 -56.44 -21.84 -3.45
CA THR A 107 -55.56 -21.90 -2.28
C THR A 107 -54.20 -22.42 -2.72
N ILE A 108 -53.13 -21.82 -2.20
CA ILE A 108 -51.75 -22.27 -2.41
C ILE A 108 -51.32 -23.02 -1.16
N THR A 109 -50.92 -24.27 -1.33
CA THR A 109 -50.36 -25.09 -0.26
C THR A 109 -48.87 -24.79 -0.04
N GLY A 110 -48.35 -25.12 1.15
CA GLY A 110 -46.92 -24.99 1.46
C GLY A 110 -46.02 -25.80 0.51
N GLU A 111 -46.49 -26.95 0.05
CA GLU A 111 -45.78 -27.80 -0.90
C GLU A 111 -45.68 -27.16 -2.29
N GLU A 112 -46.77 -26.54 -2.77
CA GLU A 112 -46.78 -25.81 -4.04
C GLU A 112 -45.84 -24.60 -4.02
N PHE A 113 -45.81 -23.87 -2.90
CA PHE A 113 -44.85 -22.79 -2.73
C PHE A 113 -43.39 -23.29 -2.69
N THR A 114 -43.16 -24.43 -2.05
CA THR A 114 -41.84 -25.07 -2.04
C THR A 114 -41.39 -25.46 -3.45
N HIS A 115 -42.30 -26.02 -4.26
CA HIS A 115 -42.04 -26.32 -5.67
C HIS A 115 -41.74 -25.05 -6.48
N PHE A 116 -42.46 -23.96 -6.23
CA PHE A 116 -42.19 -22.66 -6.84
C PHE A 116 -40.76 -22.16 -6.53
N VAL A 117 -40.33 -22.20 -5.27
CA VAL A 117 -38.95 -21.81 -4.88
C VAL A 117 -37.90 -22.72 -5.54
N ARG A 118 -38.15 -24.03 -5.64
CA ARG A 118 -37.26 -24.97 -6.34
C ARG A 118 -37.13 -24.66 -7.83
N VAL A 119 -38.22 -24.25 -8.49
CA VAL A 119 -38.17 -23.79 -9.88
C VAL A 119 -37.28 -22.55 -9.98
N LEU A 120 -37.44 -21.55 -9.11
CA LEU A 120 -36.57 -20.36 -9.11
C LEU A 120 -35.09 -20.73 -8.95
N ALA A 121 -34.76 -21.66 -8.05
CA ALA A 121 -33.40 -22.16 -7.88
C ALA A 121 -32.87 -22.84 -9.17
N CYS A 122 -33.68 -23.66 -9.83
CA CYS A 122 -33.31 -24.28 -11.11
C CYS A 122 -33.04 -23.21 -12.18
N LEU A 123 -33.88 -22.18 -12.28
CA LEU A 123 -33.69 -21.08 -13.23
C LEU A 123 -32.38 -20.33 -12.99
N SER A 124 -32.00 -20.11 -11.73
CA SER A 124 -30.71 -19.51 -11.35
C SER A 124 -29.52 -20.41 -11.72
N VAL A 125 -29.61 -21.71 -11.45
CA VAL A 125 -28.54 -22.68 -11.77
C VAL A 125 -28.34 -22.82 -13.27
N TYR A 126 -29.43 -22.98 -14.03
CA TYR A 126 -29.39 -23.10 -15.49
C TYR A 126 -29.22 -21.76 -16.20
N LYS A 127 -29.30 -20.63 -15.47
CA LYS A 127 -29.26 -19.26 -16.01
C LYS A 127 -30.25 -19.05 -17.17
N THR A 128 -31.48 -19.50 -16.96
CA THR A 128 -32.51 -19.54 -18.01
C THR A 128 -33.81 -18.87 -17.56
N THR A 129 -34.73 -18.66 -18.49
CA THR A 129 -36.05 -18.06 -18.20
C THR A 129 -37.11 -19.15 -17.99
N PRO A 130 -38.21 -18.86 -17.27
CA PRO A 130 -39.30 -19.81 -17.11
C PRO A 130 -39.85 -20.33 -18.45
N SER A 131 -39.94 -19.48 -19.47
CA SER A 131 -40.43 -19.85 -20.80
C SER A 131 -39.54 -20.91 -21.47
N VAL A 132 -38.23 -20.83 -21.28
CA VAL A 132 -37.26 -21.77 -21.84
C VAL A 132 -37.14 -23.04 -21.00
N PHE A 133 -37.27 -22.92 -19.68
CA PHE A 133 -37.18 -24.04 -18.75
C PHE A 133 -38.34 -25.04 -18.91
N PHE A 134 -39.56 -24.52 -19.11
CA PHE A 134 -40.76 -25.34 -19.31
C PHE A 134 -41.06 -25.66 -20.77
N ASP A 135 -40.16 -25.34 -21.71
CA ASP A 135 -40.32 -25.62 -23.13
C ASP A 135 -40.16 -27.14 -23.39
N PRO A 136 -41.20 -27.84 -23.88
CA PRO A 136 -41.11 -29.28 -24.17
C PRO A 136 -39.99 -29.64 -25.15
N ASP A 137 -39.70 -28.77 -26.12
CA ASP A 137 -38.65 -29.00 -27.13
C ASP A 137 -37.25 -28.97 -26.49
N ARG A 138 -37.13 -28.39 -25.30
CA ARG A 138 -35.89 -28.25 -24.53
C ARG A 138 -35.87 -29.12 -23.28
N ALA A 139 -36.81 -30.05 -23.13
CA ALA A 139 -36.88 -30.95 -21.97
C ALA A 139 -35.58 -31.75 -21.75
N HIS A 140 -34.86 -32.08 -22.82
CA HIS A 140 -33.56 -32.75 -22.77
C HIS A 140 -32.46 -31.90 -22.10
N LEU A 141 -32.56 -30.57 -22.13
CA LEU A 141 -31.64 -29.64 -21.46
C LEU A 141 -32.03 -29.40 -19.99
N TYR A 142 -33.32 -29.54 -19.66
CA TYR A 142 -33.87 -29.24 -18.34
C TYR A 142 -34.75 -30.40 -17.82
N PRO A 143 -34.17 -31.59 -17.58
CA PRO A 143 -34.94 -32.77 -17.19
C PRO A 143 -35.74 -32.57 -15.88
N ALA A 144 -35.27 -31.69 -15.00
CA ALA A 144 -35.97 -31.34 -13.76
C ALA A 144 -37.33 -30.67 -14.00
N ALA A 145 -37.55 -30.02 -15.16
CA ALA A 145 -38.80 -29.34 -15.48
C ALA A 145 -40.01 -30.29 -15.49
N ALA A 146 -39.81 -31.57 -15.82
CA ALA A 146 -40.86 -32.59 -15.81
C ALA A 146 -41.48 -32.84 -14.42
N ASN A 147 -40.75 -32.49 -13.35
CA ASN A 147 -41.21 -32.64 -11.97
C ASN A 147 -41.97 -31.42 -11.43
N PHE A 148 -42.17 -30.38 -12.25
CA PHE A 148 -42.78 -29.12 -11.80
C PHE A 148 -43.95 -28.74 -12.70
N SER A 149 -45.01 -28.18 -12.11
CA SER A 149 -46.18 -27.67 -12.85
C SER A 149 -45.93 -26.24 -13.32
N GLN A 150 -45.89 -26.03 -14.65
CA GLN A 150 -45.82 -24.71 -15.25
C GLN A 150 -47.06 -23.87 -14.89
N ASP A 151 -48.24 -24.49 -14.85
CA ASP A 151 -49.49 -23.80 -14.54
C ASP A 151 -49.50 -23.29 -13.10
N ARG A 152 -49.13 -24.13 -12.13
CA ARG A 152 -49.01 -23.69 -10.73
C ARG A 152 -47.94 -22.63 -10.55
N PHE A 153 -46.79 -22.75 -11.23
CA PHE A 153 -45.77 -21.69 -11.23
C PHE A 153 -46.35 -20.36 -11.73
N ARG A 154 -47.15 -20.37 -12.81
CA ARG A 154 -47.80 -19.16 -13.35
C ARG A 154 -48.84 -18.57 -12.42
N VAL A 155 -49.63 -19.39 -11.72
CA VAL A 155 -50.60 -18.94 -10.70
C VAL A 155 -49.87 -18.18 -9.60
N ILE A 156 -48.84 -18.80 -9.00
CA ILE A 156 -48.05 -18.20 -7.91
C ILE A 156 -47.36 -16.91 -8.38
N MET A 157 -46.75 -16.91 -9.57
CA MET A 157 -46.17 -15.70 -10.17
C MET A 157 -47.20 -14.59 -10.39
N SER A 158 -48.44 -14.94 -10.73
CA SER A 158 -49.51 -13.97 -10.98
C SER A 158 -50.07 -13.40 -9.68
N ALA A 159 -50.15 -14.20 -8.61
CA ALA A 159 -50.50 -13.71 -7.28
C ALA A 159 -49.53 -12.62 -6.81
N PHE A 160 -48.22 -12.81 -7.00
CA PHE A 160 -47.23 -11.77 -6.70
C PHE A 160 -47.30 -10.53 -7.60
N LYS A 161 -48.01 -10.58 -8.75
CA LYS A 161 -48.18 -9.44 -9.68
C LYS A 161 -49.40 -8.57 -9.36
N THR A 162 -50.38 -9.07 -8.62
CA THR A 162 -51.66 -8.37 -8.42
C THR A 162 -51.45 -7.12 -7.58
N LYS A 163 -51.91 -5.97 -8.09
CA LYS A 163 -51.86 -4.69 -7.39
C LYS A 163 -52.64 -4.82 -6.07
N ARG A 164 -51.97 -4.54 -4.96
CA ARG A 164 -52.63 -4.40 -3.66
C ARG A 164 -53.63 -3.25 -3.74
N GLY A 165 -54.85 -3.49 -3.28
CA GLY A 165 -55.91 -2.50 -3.27
C GLY A 165 -55.43 -1.22 -2.59
N CYS A 166 -55.14 -0.19 -3.39
CA CYS A 166 -55.43 1.15 -2.93
C CYS A 166 -56.95 1.20 -2.95
N ASP A 167 -57.57 1.22 -1.76
CA ASP A 167 -58.99 1.50 -1.63
C ASP A 167 -59.28 2.76 -2.46
N SER A 168 -59.90 2.55 -3.62
CA SER A 168 -60.36 3.63 -4.48
C SER A 168 -61.52 4.42 -3.85
N SER A 169 -61.81 4.18 -2.56
CA SER A 169 -62.89 4.79 -1.78
C SER A 169 -62.44 5.85 -0.77
N THR A 170 -61.15 6.14 -0.61
CA THR A 170 -60.68 7.27 0.24
C THR A 170 -59.82 8.25 -0.55
N VAL A 171 -60.38 8.82 -1.61
CA VAL A 171 -59.87 10.05 -2.28
C VAL A 171 -60.16 11.27 -1.39
N THR A 172 -59.71 11.25 -0.14
CA THR A 172 -59.82 12.39 0.79
C THR A 172 -58.55 12.65 1.59
N THR A 173 -57.56 11.76 1.53
CA THR A 173 -56.23 11.97 2.10
C THR A 173 -55.18 11.86 1.00
N TRP A 174 -54.35 12.90 0.86
CA TRP A 174 -53.12 12.80 0.08
C TRP A 174 -52.28 11.66 0.68
N ASP A 175 -52.18 10.53 -0.02
CA ASP A 175 -51.18 9.53 0.31
C ASP A 175 -49.81 10.21 0.31
N ARG A 176 -48.98 9.90 1.32
CA ARG A 176 -47.61 10.45 1.36
C ARG A 176 -46.95 10.13 0.02
N PRO A 177 -46.50 11.14 -0.74
CA PRO A 177 -45.79 10.86 -1.97
C PRO A 177 -44.57 10.01 -1.62
N PHE A 178 -44.29 8.97 -2.41
CA PHE A 178 -43.08 8.14 -2.32
C PHE A 178 -43.04 7.06 -1.22
N SER A 179 -44.18 6.46 -0.81
CA SER A 179 -44.16 5.27 0.05
C SER A 179 -43.60 4.04 -0.68
N THR A 180 -42.62 3.37 -0.08
CA THR A 180 -42.16 2.05 -0.54
C THR A 180 -43.13 0.96 -0.09
N ASP A 181 -43.18 -0.12 -0.87
CA ASP A 181 -44.03 -1.27 -0.57
C ASP A 181 -43.69 -1.86 0.83
N ILE A 182 -44.67 -1.85 1.73
CA ILE A 182 -44.52 -2.27 3.14
C ILE A 182 -44.07 -3.73 3.26
N LEU A 183 -44.52 -4.61 2.37
CA LEU A 183 -44.18 -6.02 2.44
C LEU A 183 -42.74 -6.26 1.98
N ILE A 184 -42.27 -5.51 0.98
CA ILE A 184 -40.84 -5.52 0.63
C ILE A 184 -40.02 -5.10 1.86
N ARG A 185 -40.43 -4.03 2.54
CA ARG A 185 -39.75 -3.58 3.77
C ARG A 185 -39.78 -4.60 4.90
N ARG A 186 -40.92 -5.24 5.15
CA ARG A 186 -41.04 -6.31 6.15
C ARG A 186 -40.15 -7.51 5.78
N THR A 187 -40.10 -7.88 4.51
CA THR A 187 -39.26 -8.97 4.00
C THR A 187 -37.76 -8.66 4.17
N GLU A 188 -37.32 -7.44 3.84
CA GLU A 188 -35.94 -6.99 4.05
C GLU A 188 -35.52 -7.09 5.52
N VAL A 189 -36.38 -6.62 6.44
CA VAL A 189 -36.14 -6.68 7.88
C VAL A 189 -36.12 -8.12 8.39
N ALA A 190 -37.05 -8.96 7.94
CA ALA A 190 -37.14 -10.37 8.32
C ALA A 190 -35.92 -11.16 7.84
N PHE A 191 -35.48 -10.93 6.60
CA PHE A 191 -34.23 -11.46 6.06
C PHE A 191 -33.03 -11.01 6.90
N THR A 192 -32.90 -9.70 7.12
CA THR A 192 -31.77 -9.11 7.86
C THR A 192 -31.68 -9.68 9.27
N ARG A 193 -32.81 -9.79 9.98
CA ARG A 193 -32.87 -10.37 11.31
C ARG A 193 -32.42 -11.84 11.32
N THR A 194 -32.87 -12.62 10.35
CA THR A 194 -32.55 -14.05 10.23
C THR A 194 -31.08 -14.27 9.92
N SER A 195 -30.54 -13.49 8.97
CA SER A 195 -29.14 -13.55 8.56
C SER A 195 -28.19 -13.08 9.66
N CYS A 196 -28.47 -11.95 10.29
CA CYS A 196 -27.66 -11.44 11.40
C CYS A 196 -27.63 -12.39 12.61
N ALA A 197 -28.65 -13.22 12.83
CA ALA A 197 -28.63 -14.17 13.95
C ALA A 197 -27.49 -15.21 13.84
N VAL A 198 -27.05 -15.54 12.62
CA VAL A 198 -26.01 -16.56 12.37
C VAL A 198 -24.73 -16.00 11.77
N ALA A 199 -24.83 -15.05 10.84
CA ALA A 199 -23.70 -14.56 10.04
C ALA A 199 -22.84 -13.53 10.78
N PHE A 200 -23.43 -12.81 11.73
CA PHE A 200 -22.75 -11.77 12.48
C PHE A 200 -22.01 -12.34 13.70
N VAL A 201 -20.70 -12.18 13.78
CA VAL A 201 -19.87 -12.68 14.88
C VAL A 201 -19.03 -11.54 15.45
N GLN A 202 -19.42 -11.00 16.60
CA GLN A 202 -18.62 -9.95 17.27
C GLN A 202 -17.45 -10.58 18.06
N PRO A 203 -16.24 -10.00 18.03
CA PRO A 203 -15.76 -8.85 17.25
C PRO A 203 -15.06 -9.22 15.92
N LYS A 204 -15.41 -10.37 15.33
CA LYS A 204 -14.65 -10.97 14.20
C LYS A 204 -15.11 -10.53 12.82
N SER A 205 -16.41 -10.26 12.68
CA SER A 205 -17.00 -9.97 11.37
C SER A 205 -16.54 -8.63 10.83
N ILE A 206 -15.89 -8.66 9.67
CA ILE A 206 -15.56 -7.47 8.87
C ILE A 206 -16.67 -7.30 7.83
N LEU A 207 -17.43 -6.22 7.94
CA LEU A 207 -18.56 -5.98 7.05
C LEU A 207 -18.14 -5.09 5.88
N SER A 208 -18.57 -5.44 4.67
CA SER A 208 -18.47 -4.60 3.48
C SER A 208 -19.86 -4.12 3.11
N VAL A 209 -20.00 -2.81 2.87
CA VAL A 209 -21.24 -2.20 2.37
C VAL A 209 -21.00 -1.65 0.97
N ASP A 210 -21.75 -2.16 0.00
CA ASP A 210 -21.74 -1.70 -1.39
C ASP A 210 -23.14 -1.81 -2.00
N ASP A 211 -23.33 -1.17 -3.15
CA ASP A 211 -24.56 -1.22 -3.93
C ASP A 211 -24.53 -2.38 -4.91
N ASP A 212 -25.64 -3.11 -5.02
CA ASP A 212 -25.96 -3.93 -6.16
C ASP A 212 -27.09 -3.31 -6.99
N GLN A 213 -27.14 -3.68 -8.26
CA GLN A 213 -28.20 -3.22 -9.16
C GLN A 213 -28.99 -4.39 -9.74
N TYR A 214 -30.27 -4.41 -9.38
CA TYR A 214 -31.25 -5.30 -9.99
C TYR A 214 -31.67 -4.70 -11.32
N ARG A 215 -31.45 -5.43 -12.42
CA ARG A 215 -31.71 -5.02 -13.81
C ARG A 215 -33.20 -4.93 -14.17
N LEU A 216 -34.02 -4.45 -13.23
CA LEU A 216 -35.45 -4.25 -13.33
C LEU A 216 -35.71 -2.91 -13.99
N THR A 217 -35.93 -2.94 -15.31
CA THR A 217 -36.05 -1.73 -16.15
C THR A 217 -37.48 -1.21 -16.26
N SER A 218 -38.49 -1.95 -15.79
CA SER A 218 -39.90 -1.55 -15.90
C SER A 218 -40.22 -0.32 -15.07
N ALA A 219 -40.98 0.63 -15.65
CA ALA A 219 -41.50 1.82 -14.95
C ALA A 219 -42.43 1.46 -13.78
N LEU A 220 -43.05 0.29 -13.84
CA LEU A 220 -43.88 -0.24 -12.76
C LEU A 220 -43.11 -0.40 -11.44
N SER A 221 -41.80 -0.59 -11.49
CA SER A 221 -40.96 -0.66 -10.28
C SER A 221 -40.96 0.67 -9.50
N GLU A 222 -41.07 1.79 -10.21
CA GLU A 222 -41.15 3.14 -9.64
C GLU A 222 -42.58 3.54 -9.31
N GLU A 223 -43.53 3.18 -10.17
CA GLU A 223 -44.94 3.59 -10.07
C GLU A 223 -45.71 2.76 -9.04
N LEU A 224 -45.44 1.45 -8.96
CA LEU A 224 -46.16 0.52 -8.09
C LEU A 224 -45.41 0.17 -6.82
N LEU A 225 -44.07 0.03 -6.87
CA LEU A 225 -43.28 -0.42 -5.71
C LEU A 225 -42.60 0.72 -4.95
N GLY A 226 -42.66 1.95 -5.49
CA GLY A 226 -42.03 3.12 -4.88
C GLY A 226 -40.49 3.08 -4.89
N MET A 227 -39.88 2.26 -5.74
CA MET A 227 -38.42 2.07 -5.79
C MET A 227 -37.75 3.08 -6.71
N THR A 228 -36.49 3.43 -6.44
CA THR A 228 -35.67 4.28 -7.31
C THR A 228 -34.91 3.42 -8.32
N ARG A 229 -35.10 3.69 -9.62
CA ARG A 229 -34.20 3.16 -10.66
C ARG A 229 -33.09 4.16 -10.94
N VAL A 230 -31.86 3.67 -11.01
CA VAL A 230 -30.69 4.48 -11.33
C VAL A 230 -30.03 3.90 -12.58
N SER A 231 -29.67 4.77 -13.52
CA SER A 231 -28.79 4.40 -14.62
C SER A 231 -27.34 4.58 -14.19
N ASN A 232 -26.61 3.48 -14.03
CA ASN A 232 -25.19 3.49 -13.77
C ASN A 232 -24.44 2.87 -14.96
N GLU A 233 -23.71 3.70 -15.69
CA GLU A 233 -22.95 3.30 -16.88
C GLU A 233 -21.97 2.14 -16.64
N LYS A 234 -21.51 1.96 -15.39
CA LYS A 234 -20.57 0.90 -15.02
C LYS A 234 -21.25 -0.41 -14.57
N LYS A 235 -22.52 -0.37 -14.19
CA LYS A 235 -23.26 -1.52 -13.62
C LYS A 235 -24.43 -1.89 -14.54
N ALA A 236 -25.57 -1.24 -14.39
CA ALA A 236 -26.75 -1.42 -15.23
C ALA A 236 -27.75 -0.25 -15.06
N PHE A 237 -28.89 -0.35 -15.73
CA PHE A 237 -30.09 0.42 -15.41
C PHE A 237 -31.05 -0.47 -14.60
N GLY A 238 -31.52 0.04 -13.46
CA GLY A 238 -32.52 -0.64 -12.64
C GLY A 238 -32.50 -0.22 -11.17
N ILE A 239 -33.13 -1.01 -10.32
CA ILE A 239 -33.28 -0.72 -8.88
C ILE A 239 -31.93 -0.91 -8.16
N VAL A 240 -31.59 0.04 -7.29
CA VAL A 240 -30.39 -0.02 -6.46
C VAL A 240 -30.71 -0.71 -5.14
N SER A 241 -29.78 -1.54 -4.67
CA SER A 241 -29.82 -2.23 -3.40
C SER A 241 -28.56 -1.96 -2.64
N THR A 242 -28.65 -1.43 -1.44
CA THR A 242 -27.49 -1.32 -0.55
C THR A 242 -27.43 -2.56 0.32
N ASN A 243 -26.30 -3.25 0.28
CA ASN A 243 -26.12 -4.58 0.87
C ASN A 243 -24.98 -4.55 1.88
N ALA A 244 -25.17 -5.23 3.01
CA ALA A 244 -24.11 -5.47 4.00
C ALA A 244 -23.71 -6.95 3.95
N VAL A 245 -22.45 -7.24 3.68
CA VAL A 245 -21.91 -8.60 3.52
C VAL A 245 -20.70 -8.79 4.44
N SER A 246 -20.55 -9.96 5.05
CA SER A 246 -19.30 -10.32 5.74
C SER A 246 -18.23 -10.62 4.68
N LEU A 247 -17.14 -9.85 4.66
CA LEU A 247 -16.07 -9.94 3.67
C LEU A 247 -15.40 -11.34 3.63
N THR A 248 -15.36 -11.96 4.79
CA THR A 248 -14.64 -13.20 5.14
C THR A 248 -15.51 -14.44 4.95
N SER A 249 -16.76 -14.42 5.41
CA SER A 249 -17.70 -15.55 5.22
C SER A 249 -18.48 -15.48 3.90
N GLY A 250 -18.56 -14.30 3.28
CA GLY A 250 -19.34 -14.05 2.07
C GLY A 250 -20.85 -14.05 2.29
N ILE A 251 -21.33 -14.14 3.54
CA ILE A 251 -22.76 -14.18 3.84
C ILE A 251 -23.33 -12.76 3.82
N LEU A 252 -24.49 -12.60 3.19
CA LEU A 252 -25.26 -11.35 3.15
C LEU A 252 -26.03 -11.18 4.47
N LEU A 253 -25.70 -10.12 5.21
CA LEU A 253 -26.32 -9.81 6.50
C LEU A 253 -27.59 -8.99 6.34
N GLY A 254 -27.61 -8.05 5.40
CA GLY A 254 -28.71 -7.12 5.24
C GLY A 254 -28.82 -6.59 3.82
N VAL A 255 -30.04 -6.25 3.44
CA VAL A 255 -30.42 -5.74 2.11
C VAL A 255 -31.39 -4.59 2.29
N ARG A 256 -31.15 -3.50 1.55
CA ARG A 256 -32.07 -2.36 1.47
C ARG A 256 -32.24 -1.95 0.01
N LEU A 257 -33.43 -2.14 -0.56
CA LEU A 257 -33.78 -1.59 -1.85
C LEU A 257 -34.05 -0.09 -1.71
N LEU A 258 -33.43 0.73 -2.56
CA LEU A 258 -33.52 2.18 -2.45
C LEU A 258 -34.92 2.66 -2.87
N GLY A 259 -35.65 3.25 -1.94
CA GLY A 259 -36.94 3.88 -2.20
C GLY A 259 -36.82 5.22 -2.91
N LYS A 260 -37.91 5.74 -3.48
CA LYS A 260 -37.98 7.10 -4.03
C LYS A 260 -37.72 8.12 -2.92
N GLY A 261 -36.69 8.95 -3.12
CA GLY A 261 -36.31 10.00 -2.17
C GLY A 261 -35.41 9.54 -1.02
N GLU A 262 -35.12 8.24 -0.91
CA GLU A 262 -34.12 7.72 0.03
C GLU A 262 -32.71 8.00 -0.49
N GLY A 263 -31.79 8.25 0.44
CA GLY A 263 -30.37 8.51 0.14
C GLY A 263 -29.45 7.50 0.83
N TYR A 264 -28.16 7.57 0.51
CA TYR A 264 -27.13 6.70 1.10
C TYR A 264 -26.98 6.81 2.64
N GLY A 265 -27.67 7.77 3.27
CA GLY A 265 -27.65 7.98 4.73
C GLY A 265 -28.65 7.13 5.50
N ASP A 266 -29.56 6.42 4.82
CA ASP A 266 -30.64 5.62 5.45
C ASP A 266 -30.21 4.17 5.75
N VAL A 267 -28.90 3.93 5.83
CA VAL A 267 -28.30 2.60 6.05
C VAL A 267 -28.02 2.43 7.55
N ASP A 268 -28.94 1.79 8.26
CA ASP A 268 -28.72 1.40 9.66
C ASP A 268 -28.06 0.00 9.76
N MET A 269 -27.10 -0.15 10.69
CA MET A 269 -26.67 -1.36 11.45
C MET A 269 -25.15 -1.72 11.51
N VAL A 270 -24.85 -2.52 12.56
CA VAL A 270 -23.69 -2.85 13.47
C VAL A 270 -22.31 -3.34 12.90
N LEU A 271 -21.12 -2.87 13.41
CA LEU A 271 -19.71 -3.44 13.40
C LEU A 271 -18.52 -2.71 12.73
N ASP A 272 -17.34 -3.32 12.64
CA ASP A 272 -16.24 -2.87 11.79
C ASP A 272 -16.67 -2.88 10.32
N ILE A 273 -16.85 -1.69 9.73
CA ILE A 273 -17.40 -1.54 8.39
C ILE A 273 -16.39 -0.93 7.43
N CYS A 274 -16.17 -1.68 6.35
CA CYS A 274 -15.57 -1.25 5.10
C CYS A 274 -16.61 -0.52 4.24
N LEU A 275 -16.45 0.80 4.09
CA LEU A 275 -17.38 1.67 3.35
C LEU A 275 -16.75 2.21 2.06
N ASP A 276 -17.49 2.20 0.95
CA ASP A 276 -17.15 3.02 -0.21
C ASP A 276 -17.38 4.52 0.09
N ARG A 277 -16.68 5.38 -0.65
CA ARG A 277 -16.70 6.84 -0.53
C ARG A 277 -18.07 7.49 -0.67
N GLY A 278 -19.07 6.78 -1.21
CA GLY A 278 -20.46 7.25 -1.30
C GLY A 278 -21.14 7.30 0.07
N TYR A 279 -20.83 6.35 0.95
CA TYR A 279 -21.50 6.16 2.24
C TYR A 279 -20.87 6.93 3.39
N LEU A 280 -19.60 7.34 3.27
CA LEU A 280 -18.88 8.08 4.30
C LEU A 280 -19.35 9.55 4.42
N GLN A 281 -20.62 9.75 4.79
CA GLN A 281 -21.19 11.04 5.15
C GLN A 281 -20.98 11.33 6.64
N PRO A 282 -20.81 12.60 7.05
CA PRO A 282 -20.56 12.95 8.46
C PRO A 282 -21.59 12.41 9.45
N ASN A 283 -22.87 12.40 9.07
CA ASN A 283 -23.95 11.90 9.94
C ASN A 283 -23.87 10.40 10.15
N LEU A 284 -23.62 9.63 9.08
CA LEU A 284 -23.45 8.18 9.18
C LEU A 284 -22.23 7.84 10.01
N ILE A 285 -21.09 8.50 9.77
CA ILE A 285 -19.87 8.33 10.58
C ILE A 285 -20.17 8.55 12.06
N LYS A 286 -20.86 9.64 12.42
CA LYS A 286 -21.22 9.94 13.81
C LYS A 286 -22.07 8.83 14.43
N TYR A 287 -23.07 8.34 13.70
CA TYR A 287 -23.94 7.25 14.14
C TYR A 287 -23.15 5.94 14.35
N LEU A 288 -22.38 5.49 13.36
CA LEU A 288 -21.58 4.26 13.45
C LEU A 288 -20.57 4.33 14.60
N MET A 289 -19.91 5.48 14.77
CA MET A 289 -18.98 5.71 15.88
C MET A 289 -19.67 5.60 17.24
N SER A 290 -20.89 6.17 17.38
CA SER A 290 -21.69 6.08 18.63
C SER A 290 -22.13 4.66 18.97
N CYS A 291 -22.28 3.81 17.96
CA CYS A 291 -22.67 2.42 18.14
C CYS A 291 -21.47 1.48 18.36
N GLY A 292 -20.24 2.00 18.39
CA GLY A 292 -19.04 1.24 18.77
C GLY A 292 -18.26 0.59 17.61
N PHE A 293 -18.51 1.00 16.37
CA PHE A 293 -17.96 0.37 15.16
C PHE A 293 -16.54 0.83 14.85
N GLU A 294 -15.66 -0.03 14.33
CA GLU A 294 -14.45 0.45 13.66
C GLU A 294 -14.69 0.77 12.18
N ILE A 295 -14.49 2.03 11.82
CA ILE A 295 -14.70 2.46 10.44
C ILE A 295 -13.40 2.24 9.65
N LEU A 296 -13.54 1.77 8.42
CA LEU A 296 -12.49 1.78 7.40
C LEU A 296 -13.13 2.12 6.05
N GLY A 297 -12.63 3.12 5.32
CA GLY A 297 -13.22 3.39 4.02
C GLY A 297 -12.52 4.48 3.23
N THR A 298 -12.68 4.44 1.91
CA THR A 298 -12.16 5.52 1.06
C THR A 298 -13.05 6.76 1.20
N HIS A 299 -12.49 7.96 1.26
CA HIS A 299 -13.29 9.16 1.50
C HIS A 299 -13.33 10.08 0.28
N LYS A 300 -14.52 10.60 -0.06
CA LYS A 300 -14.68 11.56 -1.16
C LYS A 300 -14.05 12.91 -0.79
N ARG A 301 -13.48 13.61 -1.77
CA ARG A 301 -13.01 14.99 -1.58
C ARG A 301 -14.22 15.92 -1.41
N MET A 302 -14.50 16.32 -0.19
CA MET A 302 -15.60 17.24 0.15
C MET A 302 -15.12 18.25 1.20
N LYS A 303 -15.89 19.32 1.43
CA LYS A 303 -15.49 20.43 2.33
C LYS A 303 -15.28 19.99 3.79
N THR A 304 -15.93 18.91 4.21
CA THR A 304 -15.81 18.36 5.58
C THR A 304 -14.57 17.49 5.78
N PHE A 305 -13.88 17.10 4.71
CA PHE A 305 -12.64 16.33 4.80
C PHE A 305 -11.46 17.27 5.12
N PRO A 306 -10.53 16.91 6.01
CA PRO A 306 -9.51 17.85 6.52
C PRO A 306 -8.41 18.21 5.52
N PHE A 307 -8.42 17.65 4.31
CA PHE A 307 -7.42 17.91 3.28
C PHE A 307 -8.05 18.45 2.00
N LEU A 308 -7.43 19.49 1.45
CA LEU A 308 -7.78 20.08 0.16
C LEU A 308 -6.63 19.88 -0.83
N PHE A 309 -6.91 19.29 -1.99
CA PHE A 309 -5.89 18.99 -2.99
C PHE A 309 -5.92 20.00 -4.13
N ARG A 310 -4.80 20.67 -4.41
CA ARG A 310 -4.67 21.65 -5.50
C ARG A 310 -3.35 21.48 -6.25
N GLN A 311 -3.39 21.67 -7.56
CA GLN A 311 -2.20 21.67 -8.42
C GLN A 311 -1.39 22.97 -8.18
N GLY A 312 -0.08 22.84 -7.96
CA GLY A 312 0.83 23.99 -7.79
C GLY A 312 0.66 24.81 -6.50
N ALA A 313 -0.18 24.36 -5.56
CA ALA A 313 -0.41 25.10 -4.32
C ALA A 313 0.74 24.92 -3.30
N SER A 314 1.09 26.00 -2.61
CA SER A 314 1.90 25.95 -1.39
C SER A 314 1.08 25.34 -0.25
N GLN A 315 1.75 24.61 0.66
CA GLN A 315 1.08 24.09 1.86
C GLN A 315 0.60 25.25 2.73
N GLY A 316 -0.64 25.18 3.19
CA GLY A 316 -1.29 26.19 4.02
C GLY A 316 -2.68 25.75 4.43
N LEU A 317 -3.36 26.52 5.28
CA LEU A 317 -4.74 26.24 5.69
C LEU A 317 -5.70 27.11 4.88
N ILE A 318 -6.77 26.51 4.34
CA ILE A 318 -7.93 27.24 3.82
C ILE A 318 -9.14 26.82 4.66
N GLY A 319 -9.61 27.70 5.54
CA GLY A 319 -10.53 27.32 6.61
C GLY A 319 -9.89 26.25 7.50
N ASN A 320 -10.62 25.17 7.78
CA ASN A 320 -10.14 24.02 8.57
C ASN A 320 -9.45 22.93 7.72
N GLN A 321 -9.22 23.17 6.43
CA GLN A 321 -8.62 22.20 5.52
C GLN A 321 -7.14 22.52 5.27
N LEU A 322 -6.29 21.51 5.42
CA LEU A 322 -4.89 21.58 5.01
C LEU A 322 -4.77 21.41 3.50
N VAL A 323 -4.21 22.42 2.84
CA VAL A 323 -3.89 22.38 1.41
C VAL A 323 -2.69 21.49 1.18
N VAL A 324 -2.89 20.45 0.38
CA VAL A 324 -1.87 19.48 -0.02
C VAL A 324 -1.68 19.59 -1.53
N ALA A 325 -0.46 19.89 -1.95
CA ALA A 325 -0.08 19.87 -3.36
C ALA A 325 -0.21 18.44 -3.91
N GLU A 326 -0.92 18.25 -5.03
CA GLU A 326 -1.11 16.92 -5.65
C GLU A 326 0.18 16.33 -6.22
N ALA A 327 1.06 17.19 -6.72
CA ALA A 327 2.41 16.85 -7.16
C ALA A 327 3.42 17.12 -6.03
N GLY A 328 4.48 16.32 -5.98
CA GLY A 328 5.53 16.44 -4.96
C GLY A 328 6.04 15.09 -4.49
N ALA A 329 6.85 15.09 -3.43
CA ALA A 329 7.31 13.86 -2.78
C ALA A 329 6.14 12.97 -2.34
N LYS A 330 6.30 11.64 -2.34
CA LYS A 330 5.28 10.79 -1.71
C LYS A 330 5.18 11.15 -0.23
N SER A 331 3.97 11.26 0.30
CA SER A 331 3.77 11.71 1.68
C SER A 331 2.45 11.22 2.22
N LEU A 332 2.44 10.88 3.51
CA LEU A 332 1.24 10.53 4.26
C LEU A 332 0.83 11.72 5.14
N TYR A 333 -0.43 12.13 5.03
CA TYR A 333 -1.02 13.19 5.83
C TYR A 333 -2.12 12.58 6.69
N VAL A 334 -2.14 12.94 7.97
CA VAL A 334 -3.15 12.44 8.90
C VAL A 334 -3.79 13.60 9.65
N ALA A 335 -5.08 13.49 9.87
CA ALA A 335 -5.81 14.40 10.74
C ALA A 335 -6.69 13.59 11.67
N LYS A 336 -6.75 13.99 12.93
CA LYS A 336 -7.53 13.33 13.98
C LYS A 336 -8.73 14.17 14.34
N CYS A 337 -9.88 13.54 14.50
CA CYS A 337 -11.10 14.13 15.01
C CYS A 337 -11.63 13.23 16.14
N LYS A 338 -12.24 13.80 17.19
CA LYS A 338 -12.86 13.03 18.28
C LYS A 338 -14.38 13.01 18.11
N TYR A 339 -14.97 11.83 18.31
CA TYR A 339 -16.40 11.60 18.40
C TYR A 339 -16.68 10.92 19.74
N GLY A 340 -17.04 11.71 20.76
CA GLY A 340 -17.04 11.23 22.15
C GLY A 340 -15.63 10.80 22.57
N GLU A 341 -15.52 9.62 23.19
CA GLU A 341 -14.23 9.05 23.61
C GLU A 341 -13.41 8.42 22.47
N ARG A 342 -14.00 8.27 21.28
CA ARG A 342 -13.38 7.54 20.16
C ARG A 342 -12.73 8.49 19.15
N ALA A 343 -11.62 8.07 18.58
CA ALA A 343 -10.90 8.82 17.57
C ALA A 343 -11.28 8.37 16.16
N LEU A 344 -11.32 9.34 15.24
CA LEU A 344 -11.43 9.14 13.81
C LEU A 344 -10.22 9.78 13.12
N TYR A 345 -9.59 9.04 12.24
CA TYR A 345 -8.39 9.43 11.50
C TYR A 345 -8.73 9.59 10.03
N ALA A 346 -8.52 10.78 9.50
CA ALA A 346 -8.49 11.02 8.07
C ALA A 346 -7.06 10.86 7.57
N VAL A 347 -6.86 10.00 6.58
CA VAL A 347 -5.56 9.68 6.01
C VAL A 347 -5.55 10.07 4.54
N ALA A 348 -4.50 10.77 4.10
CA ALA A 348 -4.29 11.11 2.70
C ALA A 348 -2.88 10.73 2.26
N PHE A 349 -2.78 9.86 1.26
CA PHE A 349 -1.53 9.42 0.68
C PHE A 349 -1.29 10.06 -0.68
N ARG A 350 -0.27 10.91 -0.76
CA ARG A 350 0.18 11.50 -2.02
C ARG A 350 1.13 10.52 -2.74
N SER A 351 0.79 10.15 -3.97
CA SER A 351 1.58 9.22 -4.79
C SER A 351 2.81 9.84 -5.46
N GLY A 352 2.88 11.18 -5.46
CA GLY A 352 3.90 11.97 -6.16
C GLY A 352 3.75 12.05 -7.68
N ARG A 353 2.81 11.30 -8.28
CA ARG A 353 2.46 11.34 -9.71
C ARG A 353 1.24 12.23 -10.00
N GLY A 354 0.93 13.19 -9.12
CA GLY A 354 -0.27 14.02 -9.24
C GLY A 354 -1.57 13.33 -8.80
N ARG A 355 -1.49 12.20 -8.08
CA ARG A 355 -2.66 11.52 -7.51
C ARG A 355 -2.55 11.42 -5.99
N VAL A 356 -3.68 11.59 -5.31
CA VAL A 356 -3.80 11.42 -3.86
C VAL A 356 -4.94 10.47 -3.55
N ALA A 357 -4.65 9.43 -2.77
CA ALA A 357 -5.63 8.50 -2.22
C ALA A 357 -6.05 8.96 -0.82
N THR A 358 -7.32 8.81 -0.48
CA THR A 358 -7.91 9.31 0.76
C THR A 358 -8.70 8.22 1.45
N MET A 359 -8.54 8.13 2.76
CA MET A 359 -9.15 7.12 3.62
C MET A 359 -9.62 7.79 4.92
N VAL A 360 -10.65 7.23 5.53
CA VAL A 360 -11.03 7.49 6.91
C VAL A 360 -11.03 6.17 7.66
N THR A 361 -10.52 6.19 8.89
CA THR A 361 -10.56 5.03 9.77
C THR A 361 -10.62 5.42 11.23
N SER A 362 -11.26 4.61 12.08
CA SER A 362 -11.17 4.78 13.54
C SER A 362 -10.12 3.87 14.19
N ASN A 363 -9.50 2.98 13.41
CA ASN A 363 -8.46 2.10 13.92
C ASN A 363 -7.16 2.88 14.09
N ALA A 364 -6.56 2.83 15.28
CA ALA A 364 -5.34 3.57 15.60
C ALA A 364 -4.10 3.04 14.85
N ASN A 365 -4.13 1.80 14.37
CA ASN A 365 -3.05 1.16 13.61
C ASN A 365 -3.08 1.47 12.11
N PHE A 366 -3.64 2.63 11.72
CA PHE A 366 -3.72 3.09 10.33
C PHE A 366 -2.34 3.32 9.66
N THR A 367 -1.25 3.23 10.43
CA THR A 367 0.14 3.26 9.96
C THR A 367 0.70 1.87 9.63
N SER A 368 -0.08 0.79 9.78
CA SER A 368 0.29 -0.54 9.30
C SER A 368 -0.24 -0.76 7.88
N TRP A 369 0.66 -1.06 6.94
CA TRP A 369 0.33 -1.18 5.51
C TRP A 369 0.82 -2.52 4.98
N VAL A 370 -0.07 -3.27 4.34
CA VAL A 370 0.27 -4.49 3.59
C VAL A 370 0.42 -4.12 2.11
N CYS A 371 1.55 -4.46 1.51
CA CYS A 371 1.78 -4.14 0.10
C CYS A 371 1.40 -5.34 -0.79
N LYS A 372 0.44 -5.14 -1.70
CA LYS A 372 0.13 -6.11 -2.76
C LYS A 372 1.00 -5.81 -3.97
N THR A 373 1.94 -6.70 -4.31
CA THR A 373 2.70 -6.59 -5.56
C THR A 373 1.75 -6.76 -6.73
N GLN A 374 1.61 -5.71 -7.54
CA GLN A 374 0.83 -5.77 -8.77
C GLN A 374 1.71 -6.48 -9.81
N ASP A 375 1.19 -7.61 -10.28
CA ASP A 375 1.63 -8.41 -11.42
C ASP A 375 2.31 -9.72 -11.04
N GLY A 376 1.69 -10.82 -11.51
CA GLY A 376 2.29 -12.14 -11.64
C GLY A 376 3.54 -12.20 -12.54
N ARG A 377 4.21 -11.07 -12.80
CA ARG A 377 5.66 -11.06 -13.00
C ARG A 377 6.28 -11.42 -11.66
N LYS A 378 6.33 -12.72 -11.40
CA LYS A 378 7.32 -13.30 -10.52
C LYS A 378 8.67 -12.82 -11.06
N TRP A 379 9.16 -11.68 -10.60
CA TRP A 379 10.61 -11.54 -10.46
C TRP A 379 11.00 -12.76 -9.66
N ASN A 380 11.83 -13.61 -10.27
CA ASN A 380 12.15 -14.94 -9.77
C ASN A 380 12.20 -14.87 -8.25
N GLN A 381 11.27 -15.57 -7.58
CA GLN A 381 11.29 -15.69 -6.12
C GLN A 381 12.74 -15.89 -5.72
N SER A 382 13.23 -15.13 -4.72
CA SER A 382 14.60 -15.26 -4.21
C SER A 382 14.88 -16.75 -4.08
N LEU A 383 15.63 -17.32 -5.04
CA LEU A 383 15.96 -18.72 -4.97
C LEU A 383 16.82 -18.87 -3.71
N PRO A 384 16.64 -19.95 -2.93
CA PRO A 384 17.58 -20.25 -1.87
C PRO A 384 18.94 -20.32 -2.54
N GLY A 385 19.82 -19.36 -2.21
CA GLY A 385 21.18 -19.39 -2.73
C GLY A 385 21.91 -20.59 -2.16
N SER A 386 23.09 -20.88 -2.68
CA SER A 386 23.98 -21.85 -2.01
C SER A 386 24.13 -21.53 -0.51
N GLN A 387 24.38 -22.56 0.31
CA GLN A 387 24.60 -22.39 1.75
C GLN A 387 25.67 -21.31 2.04
N LEU A 388 26.68 -21.18 1.18
CA LEU A 388 27.71 -20.14 1.29
C LEU A 388 27.13 -18.72 1.19
N ILE A 389 26.18 -18.47 0.28
CA ILE A 389 25.51 -17.16 0.17
C ILE A 389 24.64 -16.91 1.40
N GLN A 390 23.98 -17.95 1.90
CA GLN A 390 23.16 -17.82 3.10
C GLN A 390 24.02 -17.42 4.31
N ASP A 391 25.11 -18.15 4.56
CA ASP A 391 26.01 -17.91 5.68
C ASP A 391 26.73 -16.55 5.57
N ALA A 392 27.11 -16.14 4.36
CA ALA A 392 27.91 -14.93 4.15
C ALA A 392 27.08 -13.64 3.99
N ILE A 393 25.80 -13.74 3.61
CA ILE A 393 24.94 -12.57 3.34
C ILE A 393 23.62 -12.68 4.09
N ASP A 394 22.82 -13.71 3.83
CA ASP A 394 21.41 -13.75 4.26
C ASP A 394 21.27 -13.79 5.80
N ASP A 395 22.19 -14.44 6.50
CA ASP A 395 22.21 -14.48 7.98
C ASP A 395 22.57 -13.14 8.63
N HIS A 396 23.12 -12.20 7.87
CA HIS A 396 23.53 -10.88 8.34
C HIS A 396 22.58 -9.76 7.96
N VAL A 397 21.54 -10.06 7.18
CA VAL A 397 20.57 -9.08 6.69
C VAL A 397 19.13 -9.47 7.02
N ILE A 398 18.24 -8.51 6.83
CA ILE A 398 16.79 -8.68 6.86
C ILE A 398 16.27 -8.24 5.49
N PRO A 399 15.60 -9.10 4.72
CA PRO A 399 14.97 -8.71 3.47
C PRO A 399 13.76 -7.81 3.78
N LEU A 400 13.78 -6.58 3.27
CA LEU A 400 12.68 -5.62 3.40
C LEU A 400 11.72 -5.65 2.21
N THR A 401 12.21 -6.08 1.04
CA THR A 401 11.38 -6.32 -0.16
C THR A 401 11.85 -7.57 -0.89
N ASP A 402 10.95 -8.20 -1.63
CA ASP A 402 11.25 -9.41 -2.41
C ASP A 402 12.00 -9.08 -3.72
N ALA A 403 11.81 -7.88 -4.25
CA ALA A 403 12.38 -7.46 -5.53
C ALA A 403 13.03 -6.08 -5.45
N GLN A 404 13.88 -5.81 -6.45
CA GLN A 404 14.44 -4.50 -6.73
C GLN A 404 13.50 -3.78 -7.68
N SER A 405 13.16 -2.54 -7.36
CA SER A 405 12.06 -1.77 -7.98
C SER A 405 10.66 -2.19 -7.51
N GLY A 406 9.65 -1.40 -7.87
CA GLY A 406 8.27 -1.59 -7.43
C GLY A 406 7.79 -0.48 -6.47
N HIS A 407 6.47 -0.46 -6.25
CA HIS A 407 5.87 0.54 -5.37
C HIS A 407 6.32 0.36 -3.92
N ASP A 408 6.46 -0.89 -3.47
CA ASP A 408 7.05 -1.38 -2.21
C ASP A 408 8.49 -0.93 -2.02
N TRP A 409 9.39 -1.21 -2.97
CA TRP A 409 10.80 -0.83 -2.90
C TRP A 409 10.95 0.69 -2.75
N HIS A 410 10.18 1.46 -3.51
CA HIS A 410 10.17 2.91 -3.38
C HIS A 410 9.60 3.37 -2.04
N ILE A 411 8.52 2.74 -1.56
CA ILE A 411 7.88 3.13 -0.30
C ILE A 411 8.79 2.83 0.88
N VAL A 412 9.35 1.62 0.98
CA VAL A 412 10.26 1.22 2.07
C VAL A 412 11.54 2.06 2.07
N ARG A 413 12.14 2.28 0.89
CA ARG A 413 13.31 3.15 0.73
C ARG A 413 13.04 4.60 1.18
N THR A 414 11.86 5.13 0.90
CA THR A 414 11.47 6.50 1.26
C THR A 414 10.90 6.62 2.67
N GLY A 415 10.37 5.52 3.20
CA GLY A 415 9.54 5.49 4.38
C GLY A 415 10.36 5.32 5.64
N CYS A 416 11.31 4.39 5.63
CA CYS A 416 11.97 3.91 6.83
C CYS A 416 13.29 4.63 7.17
N SER A 417 13.52 5.84 6.63
CA SER A 417 14.74 6.66 6.84
C SER A 417 16.05 5.89 6.66
N LYS A 418 16.10 4.96 5.70
CA LYS A 418 17.29 4.11 5.47
C LYS A 418 18.31 4.80 4.57
N PHE A 419 19.58 4.64 4.92
CA PHE A 419 20.69 5.00 4.05
C PHE A 419 20.92 3.86 3.06
N THR A 420 20.56 4.10 1.79
CA THR A 420 20.80 3.11 0.72
C THR A 420 22.12 3.35 0.00
N SER A 421 22.64 2.34 -0.70
CA SER A 421 23.90 2.46 -1.47
C SER A 421 23.91 3.61 -2.47
N THR A 422 22.78 3.88 -3.13
CA THR A 422 22.58 5.04 -4.01
C THR A 422 22.66 6.41 -3.30
N LEU A 423 22.57 6.44 -1.98
CA LEU A 423 22.64 7.64 -1.15
C LEU A 423 23.99 7.77 -0.43
N ALA A 424 24.80 6.71 -0.42
CA ALA A 424 26.07 6.66 0.31
C ALA A 424 26.95 7.88 0.01
N ALA A 425 27.13 8.22 -1.26
CA ALA A 425 27.95 9.36 -1.68
C ALA A 425 27.32 10.73 -1.33
N ALA A 426 26.00 10.81 -1.27
CA ALA A 426 25.32 12.05 -0.89
C ALA A 426 25.28 12.25 0.63
N ALA A 427 25.13 11.17 1.39
CA ALA A 427 25.23 11.16 2.85
C ALA A 427 26.62 11.59 3.30
N VAL A 428 27.67 10.97 2.77
CA VAL A 428 29.07 11.34 3.06
C VAL A 428 29.33 12.82 2.76
N ARG A 429 28.80 13.36 1.65
CA ARG A 429 28.89 14.80 1.33
C ARG A 429 28.10 15.67 2.31
N ALA A 430 26.87 15.28 2.64
CA ALA A 430 26.00 16.06 3.53
C ALA A 430 26.55 16.16 4.96
N PHE A 431 27.34 15.18 5.39
CA PHE A 431 27.89 15.09 6.73
C PHE A 431 29.40 15.30 6.81
N ALA A 432 30.02 15.90 5.79
CA ALA A 432 31.47 16.07 5.72
C ALA A 432 32.08 16.72 6.98
N ARG A 433 31.36 17.63 7.64
CA ARG A 433 31.78 18.32 8.87
C ARG A 433 31.59 17.51 10.15
N SER A 434 30.83 16.43 10.09
CA SER A 434 30.59 15.48 11.19
C SER A 434 31.45 14.23 11.09
N LEU A 435 32.29 14.13 10.04
CA LEU A 435 33.25 13.05 9.87
C LEU A 435 34.44 13.28 10.81
N THR A 436 34.93 12.20 11.41
CA THR A 436 36.20 12.22 12.12
C THR A 436 37.36 12.22 11.13
N ASP A 437 38.58 12.54 11.60
CA ASP A 437 39.79 12.45 10.78
C ASP A 437 39.98 11.02 10.23
N ASP A 438 39.71 10.01 11.06
CA ASP A 438 39.77 8.59 10.67
C ASP A 438 38.76 8.25 9.56
N ASP A 439 37.52 8.77 9.65
CA ASP A 439 36.48 8.58 8.62
C ASP A 439 36.91 9.21 7.28
N THR A 440 37.50 10.40 7.36
CA THR A 440 38.00 11.14 6.19
C THR A 440 39.17 10.39 5.56
N GLN A 441 40.09 9.87 6.37
CA GLN A 441 41.22 9.06 5.89
C GLN A 441 40.75 7.77 5.21
N LEU A 442 39.76 7.08 5.78
CA LEU A 442 39.15 5.90 5.17
C LEU A 442 38.59 6.23 3.78
N LEU A 443 37.73 7.25 3.68
CA LEU A 443 37.08 7.63 2.43
C LEU A 443 38.10 8.06 1.36
N GLN A 444 39.10 8.86 1.74
CA GLN A 444 40.18 9.28 0.85
C GLN A 444 41.02 8.10 0.34
N SER A 445 41.34 7.14 1.22
CA SER A 445 42.09 5.93 0.85
C SER A 445 41.37 5.12 -0.22
N LEU A 446 40.03 5.09 -0.17
CA LEU A 446 39.16 4.42 -1.14
C LEU A 446 38.80 5.31 -2.35
N GLY A 447 39.30 6.54 -2.41
CA GLY A 447 39.00 7.50 -3.48
C GLY A 447 37.55 7.97 -3.49
N ILE A 448 36.86 7.96 -2.36
CA ILE A 448 35.52 8.51 -2.18
C ILE A 448 35.69 9.97 -1.74
N ARG A 449 35.08 10.91 -2.45
CA ARG A 449 35.26 12.36 -2.20
C ARG A 449 34.36 12.84 -1.06
N SER A 450 34.92 13.57 -0.09
CA SER A 450 34.18 14.46 0.82
C SER A 450 33.82 15.78 0.10
N ALA A 451 32.98 16.62 0.69
CA ALA A 451 32.36 17.77 0.03
C ALA A 451 33.33 18.86 -0.47
N ASP A 452 34.60 18.86 -0.05
CA ASP A 452 35.54 19.96 -0.29
C ASP A 452 36.13 20.00 -1.72
N ASP A 453 35.83 19.03 -2.59
CA ASP A 453 36.42 18.87 -3.93
C ASP A 453 35.49 19.25 -5.12
N VAL A 454 34.40 19.99 -4.89
CA VAL A 454 33.47 20.44 -5.95
C VAL A 454 33.21 21.95 -5.80
N ASP A 455 33.22 22.66 -6.94
CA ASP A 455 32.89 24.08 -7.12
C ASP A 455 31.38 24.41 -6.87
N GLU A 456 30.71 23.62 -6.02
CA GLU A 456 29.39 23.92 -5.49
C GLU A 456 29.57 24.60 -4.14
N SER A 457 29.09 25.84 -4.02
CA SER A 457 29.20 26.65 -2.81
C SER A 457 28.85 25.80 -1.57
N PRO A 458 29.76 25.65 -0.59
CA PRO A 458 29.43 24.95 0.64
C PRO A 458 28.18 25.58 1.22
N VAL A 459 27.30 24.75 1.81
CA VAL A 459 26.18 25.28 2.57
C VAL A 459 26.81 26.07 3.72
N VAL A 460 26.86 27.40 3.60
CA VAL A 460 27.47 28.28 4.59
C VAL A 460 26.70 28.08 5.90
N GLU A 461 27.30 27.36 6.85
CA GLU A 461 26.82 27.34 8.22
C GLU A 461 27.39 28.53 8.94
N PHE A 462 26.51 29.26 9.60
CA PHE A 462 26.85 30.32 10.51
C PHE A 462 26.63 29.76 11.91
N THR A 463 27.63 29.90 12.77
CA THR A 463 27.49 29.75 14.22
C THR A 463 26.48 30.77 14.76
N ARG A 464 25.94 30.52 15.96
CA ARG A 464 25.02 31.46 16.61
C ARG A 464 25.67 32.85 16.76
N ASP A 465 26.97 32.88 17.01
CA ASP A 465 27.76 34.10 17.15
C ASP A 465 27.93 34.84 15.80
N GLU A 466 28.16 34.10 14.71
CA GLU A 466 28.20 34.68 13.35
C GLU A 466 26.85 35.21 12.89
N LEU A 467 25.74 34.55 13.26
CA LEU A 467 24.39 35.06 13.01
C LEU A 467 24.08 36.31 13.84
N ASN A 468 24.53 36.34 15.11
CA ASN A 468 24.42 37.51 15.96
C ASN A 468 25.24 38.70 15.43
N GLY A 469 26.35 38.43 14.74
CA GLY A 469 27.18 39.43 14.05
C GLY A 469 26.52 40.07 12.82
N LYS A 470 25.51 39.45 12.21
CA LYS A 470 24.83 39.98 11.01
C LYS A 470 23.81 41.07 11.32
N THR A 471 23.59 41.96 10.37
CA THR A 471 22.53 42.98 10.43
C THR A 471 21.15 42.35 10.22
N VAL A 472 20.09 43.05 10.62
CA VAL A 472 18.70 42.58 10.44
C VAL A 472 18.35 42.41 8.96
N LEU A 473 18.93 43.22 8.07
CA LEU A 473 18.71 43.13 6.63
C LEU A 473 19.34 41.84 6.08
N GLU A 474 20.61 41.58 6.41
CA GLU A 474 21.31 40.35 6.01
C GLU A 474 20.63 39.09 6.56
N LEU A 475 20.11 39.14 7.79
CA LEU A 475 19.35 38.02 8.37
C LEU A 475 18.00 37.82 7.67
N LYS A 476 17.34 38.89 7.21
CA LYS A 476 16.09 38.77 6.43
C LYS A 476 16.35 38.21 5.03
N GLU A 477 17.43 38.62 4.37
CA GLU A 477 17.86 38.06 3.09
C GLU A 477 18.26 36.58 3.23
N LEU A 478 18.98 36.24 4.29
CA LEU A 478 19.35 34.86 4.62
C LEU A 478 18.12 34.00 4.97
N ALA A 479 17.15 34.55 5.70
CA ALA A 479 15.90 33.85 5.98
C ALA A 479 15.04 33.64 4.72
N ALA A 480 15.04 34.61 3.80
CA ALA A 480 14.35 34.51 2.52
C ALA A 480 14.99 33.44 1.62
N SER A 481 16.32 33.35 1.57
CA SER A 481 17.02 32.29 0.82
C SER A 481 16.81 30.90 1.41
N LEU A 482 16.50 30.80 2.71
CA LEU A 482 16.11 29.58 3.42
C LEU A 482 14.58 29.29 3.38
N ASN A 483 13.79 30.06 2.63
CA ASN A 483 12.33 29.93 2.52
C ASN A 483 11.56 30.05 3.85
N LEU A 484 12.10 30.77 4.84
CA LEU A 484 11.38 31.04 6.08
C LEU A 484 10.24 32.05 5.83
N THR A 485 9.02 31.69 6.23
CA THR A 485 7.85 32.58 6.10
C THR A 485 7.72 33.50 7.32
N ARG A 486 7.09 34.67 7.13
CA ARG A 486 6.85 35.70 8.18
C ARG A 486 8.12 36.25 8.84
N VAL A 487 9.12 36.63 8.05
CA VAL A 487 10.37 37.28 8.53
C VAL A 487 10.42 38.79 8.34
N SER A 488 9.43 39.39 7.66
CA SER A 488 9.38 40.84 7.44
C SER A 488 9.23 41.66 8.74
N SER A 489 8.55 41.11 9.75
CA SER A 489 8.27 41.76 11.06
C SER A 489 8.99 41.13 12.26
N ALA A 490 9.89 40.15 12.05
CA ALA A 490 10.57 39.45 13.14
C ALA A 490 11.72 40.28 13.73
N SER A 491 11.91 40.21 15.05
CA SER A 491 13.02 40.84 15.75
C SER A 491 14.34 40.12 15.45
N LYS A 492 15.48 40.80 15.62
CA LYS A 492 16.82 40.22 15.37
C LYS A 492 17.05 38.89 16.12
N PRO A 493 16.75 38.77 17.43
CA PRO A 493 16.91 37.50 18.14
C PRO A 493 16.01 36.39 17.57
N THR A 494 14.76 36.71 17.21
CA THR A 494 13.86 35.74 16.59
C THR A 494 14.32 35.31 15.20
N LEU A 495 14.95 36.20 14.43
CA LEU A 495 15.55 35.86 13.14
C LEU A 495 16.75 34.94 13.32
N VAL A 496 17.66 35.26 14.25
CA VAL A 496 18.83 34.42 14.57
C VAL A 496 18.39 33.04 15.02
N GLU A 497 17.44 32.95 15.95
CA GLU A 497 16.91 31.66 16.42
C GLU A 497 16.22 30.88 15.31
N ARG A 498 15.32 31.51 14.53
CA ARG A 498 14.66 30.79 13.43
C ARG A 498 15.61 30.36 12.31
N ILE A 499 16.61 31.17 11.99
CA ILE A 499 17.62 30.82 10.99
C ILE A 499 18.50 29.70 11.53
N TYR A 500 18.94 29.78 12.78
CA TYR A 500 19.72 28.75 13.44
C TYR A 500 18.93 27.44 13.53
N GLU A 501 17.71 27.47 14.05
CA GLU A 501 16.76 26.36 14.11
C GLU A 501 16.48 25.77 12.73
N CYS A 502 16.29 26.60 11.70
CA CYS A 502 16.11 26.17 10.31
C CYS A 502 17.38 25.53 9.75
N MET A 503 18.55 26.08 10.05
CA MET A 503 19.83 25.52 9.63
C MET A 503 20.14 24.19 10.32
N SER A 504 19.67 23.99 11.56
CA SER A 504 19.74 22.72 12.29
C SER A 504 18.62 21.72 11.92
N SER A 505 17.44 22.18 11.47
CA SER A 505 16.27 21.32 11.16
C SER A 505 16.05 21.02 9.67
N VAL A 506 16.60 21.80 8.73
CA VAL A 506 16.25 21.68 7.29
C VAL A 506 17.23 20.86 6.46
N LYS A 507 18.43 20.51 6.92
CA LYS A 507 19.50 20.15 5.96
C LYS A 507 19.60 18.69 5.54
N LEU A 508 19.30 17.73 6.41
CA LEU A 508 19.53 16.32 6.09
C LEU A 508 18.30 15.69 5.44
N VAL A 509 17.18 15.68 6.17
CA VAL A 509 15.95 15.02 5.71
C VAL A 509 15.44 15.66 4.43
N THR A 510 15.52 16.97 4.22
CA THR A 510 15.08 17.59 2.96
C THR A 510 15.95 17.21 1.75
N LYS A 511 17.29 17.13 1.91
CA LYS A 511 18.21 16.67 0.85
C LYS A 511 18.10 15.17 0.63
N LEU A 512 18.04 14.37 1.69
CA LEU A 512 17.77 12.94 1.64
C LEU A 512 16.41 12.67 1.00
N LEU A 513 15.36 13.44 1.29
CA LEU A 513 14.04 13.34 0.63
C LEU A 513 14.16 13.70 -0.85
N GLN A 514 14.89 14.73 -1.26
CA GLN A 514 15.11 15.03 -2.68
C GLN A 514 15.84 13.89 -3.43
N LEU A 515 16.75 13.17 -2.75
CA LEU A 515 17.49 12.04 -3.30
C LEU A 515 16.74 10.69 -3.19
N TRP A 516 15.97 10.49 -2.12
CA TRP A 516 15.02 9.39 -1.90
C TRP A 516 13.89 9.45 -2.93
N PHE A 517 13.46 10.66 -3.28
CA PHE A 517 12.47 10.96 -4.31
C PHE A 517 13.10 11.49 -5.59
N MET A 518 14.11 10.77 -6.11
CA MET A 518 14.58 10.97 -7.48
C MET A 518 13.38 11.24 -8.39
N LYS A 519 13.39 12.37 -9.12
CA LYS A 519 12.42 12.60 -10.19
C LYS A 519 12.42 11.33 -11.05
N PRO A 520 11.26 10.73 -11.39
CA PRO A 520 11.25 9.54 -12.24
C PRO A 520 12.01 9.90 -13.52
N ALA A 521 13.22 9.38 -13.63
CA ALA A 521 14.12 9.74 -14.69
C ALA A 521 13.61 9.01 -15.92
N ARG A 522 12.86 9.73 -16.75
CA ARG A 522 12.34 9.26 -18.02
C ARG A 522 13.40 9.33 -19.12
N THR A 523 14.68 9.16 -18.78
CA THR A 523 15.74 9.14 -19.79
C THR A 523 15.75 7.75 -20.45
N PRO A 524 15.81 7.67 -21.78
CA PRO A 524 15.93 6.40 -22.50
C PRO A 524 17.08 5.51 -21.99
N ALA A 525 18.17 6.15 -21.55
CA ALA A 525 19.33 5.54 -20.90
C ALA A 525 18.96 4.60 -19.74
N ILE A 526 18.13 5.03 -18.79
CA ILE A 526 17.78 4.22 -17.61
C ILE A 526 16.89 3.04 -17.99
N LYS A 527 15.95 3.24 -18.92
CA LYS A 527 15.11 2.14 -19.44
C LYS A 527 15.93 1.08 -20.16
N MET A 528 16.93 1.50 -20.95
CA MET A 528 17.84 0.58 -21.63
C MET A 528 18.76 -0.13 -20.63
N GLY A 529 19.26 0.56 -19.61
CA GLY A 529 20.07 -0.03 -18.53
C GLY A 529 19.33 -1.14 -17.79
N SER A 530 18.12 -0.86 -17.27
CA SER A 530 17.33 -1.85 -16.54
C SER A 530 16.89 -3.04 -17.40
N ALA A 531 16.64 -2.84 -18.70
CA ALA A 531 16.35 -3.96 -19.61
C ALA A 531 17.61 -4.81 -19.90
N ASN A 532 18.80 -4.21 -19.81
CA ASN A 532 20.06 -4.88 -20.11
C ASN A 532 20.66 -5.63 -18.92
N GLU A 533 20.31 -5.27 -17.67
CA GLU A 533 20.77 -5.98 -16.45
C GLU A 533 20.50 -7.49 -16.51
N VAL A 534 19.31 -7.90 -16.97
CA VAL A 534 18.96 -9.32 -17.13
C VAL A 534 19.85 -10.00 -18.17
N ASN A 535 20.12 -9.32 -19.29
CA ASN A 535 20.99 -9.85 -20.34
C ASN A 535 22.45 -10.00 -19.85
N ILE A 536 22.93 -9.03 -19.07
CA ILE A 536 24.26 -9.06 -18.47
C ILE A 536 24.37 -10.20 -17.48
N ALA A 537 23.39 -10.36 -16.58
CA ALA A 537 23.37 -11.45 -15.60
C ALA A 537 23.43 -12.82 -16.29
N MET A 538 22.61 -13.04 -17.33
CA MET A 538 22.64 -14.29 -18.10
C MET A 538 23.98 -14.52 -18.83
N ALA A 539 24.61 -13.46 -19.33
CA ALA A 539 25.87 -13.56 -20.07
C ALA A 539 27.10 -13.73 -19.15
N LEU A 540 27.04 -13.26 -17.90
CA LEU A 540 28.21 -13.13 -17.02
C LEU A 540 28.93 -14.46 -16.78
N ALA A 541 28.20 -15.54 -16.48
CA ALA A 541 28.79 -16.85 -16.23
C ALA A 541 29.61 -17.35 -17.44
N SER A 542 29.01 -17.30 -18.63
CA SER A 542 29.69 -17.67 -19.88
C SER A 542 30.90 -16.78 -20.18
N TRP A 543 30.79 -15.49 -19.87
CA TRP A 543 31.87 -14.53 -20.07
C TRP A 543 33.03 -14.78 -19.12
N MET A 544 32.77 -15.13 -17.86
CA MET A 544 33.80 -15.45 -16.87
C MET A 544 34.55 -16.74 -17.20
N ASN A 545 33.88 -17.73 -17.80
CA ASN A 545 34.56 -18.94 -18.27
C ASN A 545 35.63 -18.64 -19.35
N ILE A 546 35.47 -17.56 -20.12
CA ILE A 546 36.41 -17.15 -21.17
C ILE A 546 37.42 -16.12 -20.67
N TYR A 547 36.98 -15.14 -19.89
CA TYR A 547 37.76 -13.94 -19.55
C TYR A 547 38.00 -13.74 -18.05
N GLY A 548 37.53 -14.67 -17.20
CA GLY A 548 37.54 -14.56 -15.74
C GLY A 548 38.90 -14.70 -15.08
N SER A 549 39.98 -14.89 -15.85
CA SER A 549 41.35 -15.02 -15.32
C SER A 549 41.46 -16.11 -14.25
N GLY A 550 40.86 -17.28 -14.51
CA GLY A 550 40.79 -18.41 -13.58
C GLY A 550 39.57 -18.40 -12.65
N TRP A 551 38.81 -17.30 -12.59
CA TRP A 551 37.54 -17.24 -11.86
C TRP A 551 36.35 -17.64 -12.73
N SER A 552 35.41 -18.39 -12.15
CA SER A 552 34.12 -18.73 -12.74
C SER A 552 32.99 -18.53 -11.74
N VAL A 553 31.76 -18.43 -12.23
CA VAL A 553 30.56 -18.39 -11.38
C VAL A 553 30.17 -19.84 -11.06
N ALA A 554 30.17 -20.22 -9.79
CA ALA A 554 29.83 -21.58 -9.36
C ALA A 554 28.44 -21.96 -9.87
N ASN A 555 28.33 -23.08 -10.58
CA ASN A 555 27.09 -23.57 -11.22
C ASN A 555 26.40 -22.56 -12.16
N GLY A 556 27.07 -21.47 -12.55
CA GLY A 556 26.47 -20.36 -13.30
C GLY A 556 25.37 -19.61 -12.54
N GLU A 557 25.29 -19.78 -11.21
CA GLU A 557 24.19 -19.25 -10.40
C GLU A 557 24.47 -17.81 -9.94
N ILE A 558 23.57 -16.90 -10.30
CA ILE A 558 23.51 -15.54 -9.75
C ILE A 558 22.15 -15.38 -9.08
N VAL A 559 22.16 -15.08 -7.79
CA VAL A 559 20.95 -14.97 -6.99
C VAL A 559 20.59 -13.49 -6.80
N HIS A 560 19.34 -13.14 -7.07
CA HIS A 560 18.85 -11.78 -6.88
C HIS A 560 18.21 -11.61 -5.49
N ARG A 561 18.29 -10.39 -4.97
CA ARG A 561 17.70 -9.99 -3.67
C ARG A 561 17.03 -8.62 -3.83
N GLY A 562 15.94 -8.38 -3.12
CA GLY A 562 15.31 -7.06 -3.06
C GLY A 562 16.10 -6.05 -2.23
N LEU A 563 15.42 -5.23 -1.44
CA LEU A 563 16.07 -4.31 -0.51
C LEU A 563 16.48 -5.08 0.75
N LEU A 564 17.78 -5.13 1.03
CA LEU A 564 18.36 -5.79 2.20
C LEU A 564 18.71 -4.76 3.26
N GLN A 565 18.37 -5.02 4.52
CA GLN A 565 18.76 -4.21 5.67
C GLN A 565 19.84 -4.93 6.48
N ASN A 566 20.85 -4.21 6.96
CA ASN A 566 21.82 -4.81 7.88
C ASN A 566 21.15 -5.14 9.22
N ARG A 567 21.38 -6.34 9.75
CA ARG A 567 20.75 -6.80 11.01
C ARG A 567 21.29 -6.08 12.25
N GLU A 568 22.57 -5.72 12.27
CA GLU A 568 23.23 -5.09 13.43
C GLU A 568 23.19 -3.56 13.39
N VAL A 569 23.14 -2.98 12.18
CA VAL A 569 23.08 -1.53 11.95
C VAL A 569 21.84 -1.23 11.11
N PRO A 570 20.63 -1.20 11.72
CA PRO A 570 19.36 -1.15 11.00
C PRO A 570 19.16 0.08 10.11
N VAL A 571 19.99 1.12 10.24
CA VAL A 571 19.95 2.31 9.39
C VAL A 571 20.51 2.03 7.97
N LEU A 572 21.37 1.01 7.82
CA LEU A 572 21.95 0.60 6.55
C LEU A 572 20.99 -0.29 5.76
N ALA A 573 20.76 0.05 4.50
CA ALA A 573 20.02 -0.78 3.57
C ALA A 573 20.66 -0.77 2.18
N THR A 574 20.43 -1.79 1.36
CA THR A 574 21.06 -1.87 0.05
C THR A 574 20.30 -2.75 -0.92
N SER A 575 20.49 -2.53 -2.22
CA SER A 575 19.92 -3.35 -3.29
C SER A 575 21.04 -3.78 -4.23
N ILE A 576 21.54 -5.00 -4.04
CA ILE A 576 22.64 -5.61 -4.81
C ILE A 576 22.11 -6.22 -6.10
N ASP A 577 22.66 -5.90 -7.26
CA ASP A 577 22.10 -6.42 -8.52
C ASP A 577 22.14 -7.97 -8.58
N GLY A 578 23.08 -8.59 -7.85
CA GLY A 578 23.05 -10.02 -7.55
C GLY A 578 24.04 -10.42 -6.45
N ALA A 579 24.03 -11.69 -6.09
CA ALA A 579 25.03 -12.37 -5.27
C ALA A 579 25.45 -13.67 -5.95
N ALA A 580 26.72 -14.02 -5.88
CA ALA A 580 27.23 -15.26 -6.46
C ALA A 580 28.38 -15.84 -5.63
N VAL A 581 28.59 -17.14 -5.79
CA VAL A 581 29.83 -17.80 -5.40
C VAL A 581 30.76 -17.80 -6.60
N LEU A 582 31.97 -17.27 -6.43
CA LEU A 582 33.03 -17.35 -7.43
C LEU A 582 34.02 -18.45 -7.04
N GLU A 583 34.39 -19.27 -8.01
CA GLU A 583 35.38 -20.34 -7.85
C GLU A 583 36.60 -20.05 -8.70
N LYS A 584 37.78 -20.12 -8.09
CA LYS A 584 39.06 -20.02 -8.76
C LYS A 584 39.55 -21.42 -9.08
N THR A 585 39.76 -21.69 -10.36
CA THR A 585 40.21 -22.98 -10.86
C THR A 585 41.60 -22.86 -11.44
N ILE A 586 42.49 -23.75 -11.03
CA ILE A 586 43.84 -23.92 -11.60
C ILE A 586 43.98 -25.40 -11.96
N ASP A 587 44.30 -25.70 -13.22
CA ASP A 587 44.45 -27.07 -13.72
C ASP A 587 43.24 -27.98 -13.40
N ASP A 588 42.03 -27.47 -13.64
CA ASP A 588 40.73 -28.13 -13.37
C ASP A 588 40.43 -28.45 -11.89
N ILE A 589 41.21 -27.89 -10.96
CA ILE A 589 40.99 -28.01 -9.51
C ILE A 589 40.53 -26.66 -8.96
N VAL A 590 39.41 -26.67 -8.22
CA VAL A 590 38.96 -25.49 -7.46
C VAL A 590 39.91 -25.25 -6.30
N VAL A 591 40.67 -24.17 -6.37
CA VAL A 591 41.68 -23.80 -5.36
C VAL A 591 41.18 -22.73 -4.38
N SER A 592 40.08 -22.06 -4.69
CA SER A 592 39.47 -21.05 -3.83
C SER A 592 38.01 -20.84 -4.20
N SER A 593 37.16 -20.58 -3.21
CA SER A 593 35.77 -20.18 -3.39
C SER A 593 35.48 -18.98 -2.51
N LEU A 594 34.78 -17.97 -3.04
CA LEU A 594 34.34 -16.82 -2.26
C LEU A 594 32.94 -16.38 -2.66
N VAL A 595 32.24 -15.76 -1.72
CA VAL A 595 30.95 -15.10 -1.98
C VAL A 595 31.20 -13.65 -2.32
N CYS A 596 30.51 -13.12 -3.32
CA CYS A 596 30.55 -11.70 -3.64
C CYS A 596 29.16 -11.13 -3.94
N VAL A 597 29.00 -9.84 -3.62
CA VAL A 597 27.90 -9.01 -4.14
C VAL A 597 28.24 -8.51 -5.54
N ILE A 598 27.24 -8.39 -6.42
CA ILE A 598 27.42 -7.97 -7.82
C ILE A 598 26.78 -6.62 -8.05
N GLU A 599 27.46 -5.76 -8.79
CA GLU A 599 26.96 -4.48 -9.28
C GLU A 599 27.16 -4.38 -10.80
N PHE A 600 26.07 -4.22 -11.55
CA PHE A 600 26.04 -4.03 -12.98
C PHE A 600 26.00 -2.54 -13.33
N LYS A 601 26.87 -2.11 -14.26
CA LYS A 601 26.78 -0.79 -14.89
C LYS A 601 26.72 -0.95 -16.40
N SER A 602 25.62 -0.45 -16.99
CA SER A 602 25.46 -0.35 -18.44
C SER A 602 25.78 1.06 -18.94
N ALA A 603 26.71 1.19 -19.89
CA ALA A 603 26.93 2.45 -20.60
C ALA A 603 25.90 2.59 -21.75
N THR A 604 25.04 3.62 -21.72
CA THR A 604 23.87 3.75 -22.61
C THR A 604 23.81 5.02 -23.47
N GLU A 605 24.83 5.89 -23.43
CA GLU A 605 24.91 7.08 -24.32
C GLU A 605 25.94 6.86 -25.43
N ASN A 606 25.59 7.21 -26.68
CA ASN A 606 26.41 7.01 -27.88
C ASN A 606 27.82 7.65 -27.80
N SER A 607 28.03 8.68 -26.98
CA SER A 607 29.36 9.27 -26.72
C SER A 607 30.19 8.48 -25.71
N THR A 608 29.56 7.69 -24.85
CA THR A 608 30.20 6.88 -23.79
C THR A 608 30.31 5.39 -24.16
N GLU A 609 29.62 4.91 -25.20
CA GLU A 609 29.65 3.51 -25.63
C GLU A 609 31.01 3.04 -26.21
N ARG A 610 31.84 3.95 -26.74
CA ARG A 610 33.06 3.56 -27.48
C ARG A 610 34.38 4.08 -26.92
N GLU A 611 34.45 5.31 -26.43
CA GLU A 611 35.74 5.92 -26.05
C GLU A 611 36.08 5.83 -24.56
N ALA A 612 35.12 6.08 -23.67
CA ALA A 612 35.41 6.17 -22.23
C ALA A 612 35.71 4.81 -21.56
N PRO A 613 34.96 3.72 -21.81
CA PRO A 613 35.28 2.40 -21.26
C PRO A 613 36.54 1.79 -21.88
N ARG A 614 36.80 2.00 -23.17
CA ARG A 614 37.99 1.46 -23.86
C ARG A 614 39.28 2.16 -23.46
N SER A 615 39.28 3.50 -23.37
CA SER A 615 40.45 4.25 -22.87
C SER A 615 40.73 4.03 -21.38
N ARG A 616 39.69 3.77 -20.56
CA ARG A 616 39.84 3.36 -19.16
C ARG A 616 40.39 1.94 -19.06
N LEU A 617 39.80 1.00 -19.80
CA LEU A 617 40.28 -0.38 -19.84
C LEU A 617 41.73 -0.45 -20.33
N GLN A 618 42.11 0.37 -21.32
CA GLN A 618 43.49 0.46 -21.79
C GLN A 618 44.43 0.94 -20.67
N ARG A 619 44.09 2.00 -19.95
CA ARG A 619 44.88 2.45 -18.79
C ARG A 619 45.06 1.36 -17.73
N VAL A 620 44.01 0.60 -17.44
CA VAL A 620 44.09 -0.52 -16.47
C VAL A 620 45.00 -1.63 -17.02
N ARG A 621 44.91 -1.95 -18.31
CA ARG A 621 45.79 -2.92 -18.98
C ARG A 621 47.24 -2.47 -18.98
N ASP A 622 47.49 -1.18 -19.18
CA ASP A 622 48.84 -0.60 -19.12
C ASP A 622 49.43 -0.71 -17.71
N ILE A 623 48.62 -0.51 -16.66
CA ILE A 623 49.05 -0.70 -15.26
C ILE A 623 49.39 -2.18 -14.96
N VAL A 624 48.59 -3.10 -15.49
CA VAL A 624 48.73 -4.54 -15.21
C VAL A 624 49.73 -5.23 -16.15
N GLY A 625 50.13 -4.58 -17.25
CA GLY A 625 51.05 -5.12 -18.25
C GLY A 625 50.45 -6.22 -19.14
N ASP A 626 49.12 -6.32 -19.22
CA ASP A 626 48.41 -7.33 -20.01
C ASP A 626 47.32 -6.68 -20.85
N SER A 627 47.57 -6.59 -22.17
CA SER A 627 46.69 -5.94 -23.14
C SER A 627 45.40 -6.72 -23.42
N ASN A 628 45.33 -8.00 -23.06
CA ASN A 628 44.15 -8.83 -23.29
C ASN A 628 43.28 -8.99 -22.04
N ARG A 629 43.80 -8.66 -20.85
CA ARG A 629 43.07 -8.80 -19.59
C ARG A 629 41.74 -8.04 -19.60
N ARG A 630 40.70 -8.71 -19.10
CA ARG A 630 39.36 -8.14 -18.92
C ARG A 630 38.77 -8.41 -17.52
N MET A 631 39.34 -9.32 -16.74
CA MET A 631 39.00 -9.52 -15.34
C MET A 631 40.15 -9.07 -14.45
N PHE A 632 39.84 -8.24 -13.47
CA PHE A 632 40.79 -7.65 -12.54
C PHE A 632 40.44 -8.03 -11.11
N GLU A 633 41.43 -8.43 -10.32
CA GLU A 633 41.27 -8.82 -8.90
C GLU A 633 42.23 -7.95 -8.09
N PHE A 634 41.73 -7.21 -7.09
CA PHE A 634 42.55 -6.32 -6.27
C PHE A 634 41.83 -5.90 -4.97
N ASP A 635 42.63 -5.39 -4.02
CA ASP A 635 42.14 -4.72 -2.80
C ASP A 635 41.65 -3.30 -3.10
N ALA A 636 40.61 -2.84 -2.39
CA ALA A 636 39.99 -1.53 -2.61
C ALA A 636 40.94 -0.33 -2.40
N ARG A 637 42.06 -0.49 -1.69
CA ARG A 637 43.11 0.54 -1.55
C ARG A 637 44.08 0.57 -2.73
N SER A 638 44.00 -0.40 -3.64
CA SER A 638 44.81 -0.45 -4.85
C SER A 638 44.52 0.74 -5.77
N PRO A 639 45.54 1.30 -6.45
CA PRO A 639 45.34 2.27 -7.53
C PRO A 639 44.38 1.76 -8.62
N LEU A 640 44.28 0.44 -8.80
CA LEU A 640 43.37 -0.19 -9.74
C LEU A 640 41.90 0.09 -9.42
N PHE A 641 41.53 0.27 -8.14
CA PHE A 641 40.15 0.54 -7.76
C PHE A 641 39.63 1.86 -8.34
N LYS A 642 40.45 2.92 -8.31
CA LYS A 642 40.11 4.23 -8.89
C LYS A 642 40.05 4.17 -10.42
N ALA A 643 40.79 3.26 -11.03
CA ALA A 643 40.88 3.10 -12.48
C ALA A 643 39.73 2.24 -13.06
N THR A 644 39.33 1.17 -12.38
CA THR A 644 38.25 0.25 -12.80
C THR A 644 36.88 0.67 -12.29
N VAL A 645 36.76 1.27 -11.10
CA VAL A 645 35.52 1.82 -10.56
C VAL A 645 35.63 3.34 -10.59
N TRP A 646 35.30 3.94 -11.74
CA TRP A 646 35.83 5.25 -12.11
C TRP A 646 35.18 6.46 -11.41
N THR A 647 33.95 6.35 -10.92
CA THR A 647 33.29 7.43 -10.16
C THR A 647 33.42 7.21 -8.66
N ALA A 648 33.58 8.29 -7.89
CA ALA A 648 33.55 8.21 -6.43
C ALA A 648 32.21 7.66 -5.91
N GLU A 649 31.13 7.93 -6.65
CA GLU A 649 29.79 7.44 -6.33
C GLU A 649 29.69 5.92 -6.44
N TYR A 650 30.23 5.30 -7.51
CA TYR A 650 30.24 3.84 -7.63
C TYR A 650 31.15 3.19 -6.59
N ARG A 651 32.29 3.80 -6.26
CA ARG A 651 33.17 3.31 -5.18
C ARG A 651 32.46 3.31 -3.83
N GLY A 652 31.78 4.42 -3.51
CA GLY A 652 30.95 4.51 -2.30
C GLY A 652 29.78 3.54 -2.30
N GLN A 653 29.18 3.30 -3.47
CA GLN A 653 28.10 2.33 -3.64
C GLN A 653 28.59 0.91 -3.30
N LEU A 654 29.72 0.47 -3.86
CA LEU A 654 30.32 -0.85 -3.57
C LEU A 654 30.70 -1.01 -2.09
N LEU A 655 31.36 -0.01 -1.50
CA LEU A 655 31.67 0.00 -0.07
C LEU A 655 30.40 -0.18 0.77
N HIS A 656 29.33 0.51 0.40
CA HIS A 656 28.05 0.42 1.08
C HIS A 656 27.37 -0.95 0.90
N HIS A 657 27.44 -1.57 -0.28
CA HIS A 657 26.94 -2.94 -0.49
C HIS A 657 27.63 -3.93 0.44
N CYS A 658 28.97 -3.92 0.46
CA CYS A 658 29.78 -4.78 1.31
C CYS A 658 29.52 -4.53 2.80
N ALA A 659 29.45 -3.26 3.22
CA ALA A 659 29.16 -2.92 4.61
C ALA A 659 27.75 -3.35 5.04
N THR A 660 26.73 -3.16 4.20
CA THR A 660 25.35 -3.55 4.55
C THR A 660 25.19 -5.06 4.60
N THR A 661 25.82 -5.80 3.69
CA THR A 661 25.70 -7.28 3.62
C THR A 661 26.70 -8.04 4.48
N LYS A 662 27.73 -7.36 5.00
CA LYS A 662 28.94 -7.96 5.60
C LYS A 662 29.78 -8.83 4.66
N CYS A 663 29.48 -8.80 3.36
CA CYS A 663 30.29 -9.48 2.36
C CYS A 663 31.54 -8.64 2.02
N ASN A 664 32.73 -9.22 2.18
CA ASN A 664 33.99 -8.49 1.95
C ASN A 664 34.36 -8.32 0.48
N SER A 665 33.63 -8.93 -0.45
CA SER A 665 33.96 -8.95 -1.87
C SER A 665 32.82 -8.44 -2.72
N ALA A 666 33.14 -7.57 -3.68
CA ALA A 666 32.20 -7.07 -4.67
C ALA A 666 32.73 -7.29 -6.08
N LEU A 667 31.87 -7.79 -6.97
CA LEU A 667 32.12 -7.91 -8.39
C LEU A 667 31.45 -6.74 -9.12
N PHE A 668 32.26 -5.77 -9.54
CA PHE A 668 31.82 -4.66 -10.36
C PHE A 668 31.92 -5.02 -11.84
N VAL A 669 30.78 -5.06 -12.53
CA VAL A 669 30.67 -5.49 -13.92
C VAL A 669 30.28 -4.31 -14.79
N ASN A 670 31.17 -3.94 -15.71
CA ASN A 670 30.90 -2.88 -16.67
C ASN A 670 30.54 -3.49 -18.03
N ALA A 671 29.38 -3.11 -18.54
CA ALA A 671 28.81 -3.65 -19.77
C ALA A 671 28.37 -2.55 -20.74
N SER A 672 28.35 -2.89 -22.02
CA SER A 672 27.63 -2.12 -23.04
C SER A 672 26.20 -2.66 -23.19
N GLY A 673 25.39 -2.05 -24.05
CA GLY A 673 24.06 -2.57 -24.41
C GLY A 673 24.04 -3.96 -25.06
N GLN A 674 25.20 -4.59 -25.30
CA GLN A 674 25.30 -5.88 -26.00
C GLN A 674 26.24 -6.90 -25.33
N THR A 675 27.19 -6.49 -24.48
CA THR A 675 28.18 -7.42 -23.89
C THR A 675 28.83 -6.86 -22.62
N VAL A 676 29.32 -7.76 -21.76
CA VAL A 676 30.26 -7.41 -20.69
C VAL A 676 31.58 -6.93 -21.32
N VAL A 677 32.06 -5.76 -20.88
CA VAL A 677 33.30 -5.15 -21.35
C VAL A 677 34.47 -5.59 -20.47
N TYR A 678 34.31 -5.48 -19.16
CA TYR A 678 35.26 -5.98 -18.15
C TYR A 678 34.55 -6.19 -16.81
N ALA A 679 35.20 -6.93 -15.92
CA ALA A 679 34.77 -7.13 -14.54
C ALA A 679 35.94 -6.86 -13.58
N ALA A 680 35.63 -6.36 -12.39
CA ALA A 680 36.58 -6.08 -11.33
C ALA A 680 36.08 -6.68 -10.01
N LEU A 681 36.80 -7.67 -9.52
CA LEU A 681 36.62 -8.25 -8.19
C LEU A 681 37.40 -7.43 -7.18
N VAL A 682 36.67 -6.71 -6.34
CA VAL A 682 37.19 -5.79 -5.33
C VAL A 682 37.03 -6.42 -3.96
N SER A 683 38.11 -6.48 -3.20
CA SER A 683 38.10 -6.89 -1.79
C SER A 683 38.18 -5.67 -0.87
N PHE A 684 37.38 -5.68 0.20
CA PHE A 684 37.41 -4.68 1.26
C PHE A 684 37.86 -5.35 2.56
N SER A 685 38.79 -4.73 3.28
CA SER A 685 39.20 -5.20 4.60
C SER A 685 38.04 -5.10 5.60
N PRO A 686 37.82 -6.10 6.47
CA PRO A 686 36.77 -6.08 7.50
C PRO A 686 36.76 -4.81 8.35
N GLU A 687 37.95 -4.28 8.67
CA GLU A 687 38.15 -3.07 9.46
C GLU A 687 37.54 -1.85 8.76
N SER A 688 37.72 -1.75 7.44
CA SER A 688 37.14 -0.67 6.63
C SER A 688 35.61 -0.75 6.57
N LEU A 689 35.04 -1.96 6.54
CA LEU A 689 33.57 -2.13 6.56
C LEU A 689 32.99 -1.76 7.93
N GLN A 690 33.62 -2.22 9.03
CA GLN A 690 33.19 -1.90 10.39
C GLN A 690 33.30 -0.40 10.68
N GLN A 691 34.40 0.23 10.26
CA GLN A 691 34.58 1.67 10.40
C GLN A 691 33.50 2.45 9.62
N TYR A 692 33.19 2.04 8.39
CA TYR A 692 32.11 2.64 7.60
C TYR A 692 30.72 2.43 8.24
N GLN A 693 30.44 1.24 8.79
CA GLN A 693 29.20 0.96 9.51
C GLN A 693 29.05 1.87 10.75
N ALA A 694 30.11 1.98 11.55
CA ALA A 694 30.15 2.85 12.73
C ALA A 694 29.97 4.32 12.34
N MET A 695 30.59 4.76 11.24
CA MET A 695 30.40 6.10 10.70
C MET A 695 28.92 6.37 10.39
N ILE A 696 28.25 5.52 9.60
CA ILE A 696 26.83 5.74 9.26
C ILE A 696 25.93 5.68 10.51
N ALA A 697 26.20 4.78 11.46
CA ALA A 697 25.44 4.70 12.71
C ALA A 697 25.55 5.99 13.55
N ARG A 698 26.73 6.62 13.61
CA ARG A 698 26.91 7.92 14.29
C ARG A 698 26.14 9.04 13.61
N LEU A 699 26.10 9.04 12.28
CA LEU A 699 25.39 10.05 11.50
C LEU A 699 23.86 9.97 11.69
N ASP A 700 23.35 8.77 11.93
CA ASP A 700 21.94 8.55 12.31
C ASP A 700 21.65 9.10 13.71
N ALA A 701 22.49 8.75 14.70
CA ALA A 701 22.31 9.17 16.09
C ALA A 701 22.45 10.69 16.34
N GLY A 702 23.19 11.41 15.48
CA GLY A 702 23.39 12.86 15.56
C GLY A 702 22.31 13.70 14.85
N SER A 703 21.30 13.08 14.24
CA SER A 703 20.22 13.78 13.54
C SER A 703 19.06 14.06 14.51
N PRO A 704 18.71 15.33 14.82
CA PRO A 704 17.55 15.62 15.66
C PRO A 704 16.28 15.12 14.97
N CYS A 705 15.49 14.29 15.69
CA CYS A 705 14.23 13.67 15.24
C CYS A 705 13.15 14.65 14.78
#